data_AF-A0A945QTY2-F1
#
_entry.id   AF-A0A945QTY2-F1
#
_cell.length_a   1.000
_cell.length_b   1.000
_cell.length_c   1.000
_cell.angle_alpha   90.00
_cell.angle_beta   90.00
_cell.angle_gamma   90.00
#
_symmetry.space_group_name_H-M   'P 1'
#
loop_
_entity.id
_entity.type
_entity.pdbx_description
1 polymer ?
#
loop_
_entity_poly.entity_id
_entity_poly.type
_entity_poly.pdbx_seq_one_letter_code
_entity_poly.pdbx_strand_id
1 'polypeptide(L)'
;MRNRLAALLLGLMMVVLLEGGLRLVSSLAPPAFTLELSRLQDRVLHAVNPAYARRFFAGVAGDIPLRGIRMTPRPYIEPAPDGALRVLFAGGSTVQGYPHPKRLSAPSYLQEMLQDLYPERQIEVFNVGITAASSFAVARAVEDGVEELAVDLVVVYTGHNEFYGVYGAASLAQGGQSLWSKQVHYALMQWRMTGLVGDLLGAFAAKQTGPPAALIEVMSRTGAVPSTDPRRAQAAANLEGNLRDIAAFCREKGIPLVLCTLTSNERGFAPARVEPPVDDGQRKRYADLLASGERQHPSETAVVALRQAQDIWADDAYLHFLLGYHLENMGAGDAARAAFVQARDLDPRPWRAPVAANIAVRRVAREEGALLAEVESRFLAHSPDAGVGWELVADHLHPTAAGQMLLARSIITALEKAPSPWDIASEVDQHLRTDDEYRSRLGDLPVEQLSVLRSMAALFSAQPMDQGNERRARVLHRQAEGLWERLSAGERRGVERWMAGQASDVLSLNVAEALFSAQDYPRAQAYYHAARLEEPYTIWGDLWATLRWVRCGQIMGQALGAGERAALGALLDRLHFMAQAPDFSPGLQAFIEGYAYHFLGQRGKALAAFETAVKDAKIRRQFFEDLLEVLVAELIAADRLIDAEHYVVQVATEQGQQAFGQALVERIRAGRSPR
;
A
#
# COMPACT_ATOMS: atom_id res chain seq x y z
N MET A 1 -28.76 -3.06 -49.46
CA MET A 1 -28.54 -2.45 -48.13
C MET A 1 -29.42 -3.08 -47.04
N ARG A 2 -30.74 -3.23 -47.24
CA ARG A 2 -31.67 -3.81 -46.24
C ARG A 2 -31.26 -5.19 -45.68
N ASN A 3 -30.82 -6.11 -46.52
CA ASN A 3 -30.41 -7.46 -46.07
C ASN A 3 -29.09 -7.46 -45.28
N ARG A 4 -28.17 -6.51 -45.56
CA ARG A 4 -26.92 -6.36 -44.80
C ARG A 4 -27.17 -5.78 -43.41
N LEU A 5 -28.07 -4.80 -43.32
CA LEU A 5 -28.50 -4.23 -42.05
C LEU A 5 -29.24 -5.27 -41.19
N ALA A 6 -30.14 -6.04 -41.80
CA ALA A 6 -30.84 -7.13 -41.11
C ALA A 6 -29.87 -8.20 -40.56
N ALA A 7 -28.87 -8.60 -41.35
CA ALA A 7 -27.84 -9.54 -40.90
C ALA A 7 -26.98 -8.98 -39.75
N LEU A 8 -26.60 -7.70 -39.81
CA LEU A 8 -25.86 -7.03 -38.73
C LEU A 8 -26.68 -6.98 -37.44
N LEU A 9 -27.94 -6.58 -37.52
CA LEU A 9 -28.85 -6.50 -36.36
C LEU A 9 -29.11 -7.88 -35.75
N LEU A 10 -29.28 -8.91 -36.59
CA LEU A 10 -29.41 -10.29 -36.13
C LEU A 10 -28.15 -10.75 -35.38
N GLY A 11 -26.95 -10.46 -35.91
CA GLY A 11 -25.68 -10.77 -35.25
C GLY A 11 -25.54 -10.05 -33.90
N LEU A 12 -25.83 -8.75 -33.85
CA LEU A 12 -25.81 -7.98 -32.60
C LEU A 12 -26.82 -8.52 -31.57
N MET A 13 -28.03 -8.88 -32.02
CA MET A 13 -29.03 -9.49 -31.15
C MET A 13 -28.54 -10.81 -30.56
N MET A 14 -27.90 -11.67 -31.35
CA MET A 14 -27.32 -12.93 -30.85
C MET A 14 -26.24 -12.68 -29.78
N VAL A 15 -25.38 -11.69 -29.98
CA VAL A 15 -24.35 -11.30 -29.01
C VAL A 15 -24.99 -10.81 -27.70
N VAL A 16 -26.03 -9.97 -27.78
CA VAL A 16 -26.76 -9.47 -26.62
C VAL A 16 -27.47 -10.61 -25.87
N LEU A 17 -28.10 -11.55 -26.59
CA LEU A 17 -28.75 -12.71 -25.98
C LEU A 17 -27.74 -13.64 -25.29
N LEU A 18 -26.57 -13.86 -25.91
CA LEU A 18 -25.50 -14.66 -25.32
C LEU A 18 -24.96 -14.01 -24.04
N GLU A 19 -24.64 -12.72 -24.07
CA GLU A 19 -24.25 -11.96 -22.88
C GLU A 19 -25.34 -12.01 -21.79
N GLY A 20 -26.61 -11.86 -22.18
CA GLY A 20 -27.75 -11.99 -21.28
C GLY A 20 -27.82 -13.37 -20.60
N GLY A 21 -27.54 -14.45 -21.34
CA GLY A 21 -27.43 -15.80 -20.78
C GLY A 21 -26.23 -15.94 -19.83
N LEU A 22 -25.05 -15.45 -20.21
CA LEU A 22 -23.86 -15.51 -19.36
C LEU A 22 -24.00 -14.69 -18.08
N ARG A 23 -24.83 -13.64 -18.07
CA ARG A 23 -25.17 -12.84 -16.87
C ARG A 23 -25.86 -13.64 -15.76
N LEU A 24 -26.31 -14.86 -16.03
CA LEU A 24 -26.81 -15.79 -15.01
C LEU A 24 -25.69 -16.58 -14.31
N VAL A 25 -24.47 -16.62 -14.88
CA VAL A 25 -23.32 -17.38 -14.36
C VAL A 25 -22.38 -16.48 -13.56
N SER A 26 -22.60 -16.35 -12.24
CA SER A 26 -21.88 -15.40 -11.37
C SER A 26 -20.35 -15.53 -11.41
N SER A 27 -19.81 -16.73 -11.65
CA SER A 27 -18.36 -16.97 -11.73
C SER A 27 -17.68 -16.28 -12.92
N LEU A 28 -18.44 -15.84 -13.93
CA LEU A 28 -17.92 -15.08 -15.08
C LEU A 28 -18.02 -13.56 -14.87
N ALA A 29 -18.58 -13.11 -13.75
CA ALA A 29 -18.68 -11.68 -13.46
C ALA A 29 -17.28 -11.08 -13.24
N PRO A 30 -17.02 -9.85 -13.74
CA PRO A 30 -15.85 -9.10 -13.32
C PRO A 30 -15.80 -8.99 -11.79
N PRO A 31 -14.59 -8.97 -11.18
CA PRO A 31 -14.48 -8.86 -9.73
C PRO A 31 -15.20 -7.62 -9.19
N ALA A 32 -16.13 -7.81 -8.24
CA ALA A 32 -16.85 -6.71 -7.58
C ALA A 32 -15.88 -5.79 -6.80
N PHE A 33 -16.30 -4.56 -6.49
CA PHE A 33 -15.50 -3.61 -5.71
C PHE A 33 -15.37 -4.05 -4.25
N THR A 34 -16.45 -4.56 -3.65
CA THR A 34 -16.47 -5.09 -2.29
C THR A 34 -16.73 -6.60 -2.30
N LEU A 35 -16.38 -7.27 -1.20
CA LEU A 35 -16.71 -8.66 -0.93
C LEU A 35 -17.41 -8.74 0.43
N GLU A 36 -18.46 -9.54 0.51
CA GLU A 36 -18.98 -10.04 1.79
C GLU A 36 -18.08 -11.19 2.24
N LEU A 37 -17.43 -11.04 3.40
CA LEU A 37 -16.53 -12.05 3.97
C LEU A 37 -17.27 -12.96 4.95
N SER A 38 -18.18 -12.41 5.76
CA SER A 38 -18.92 -13.14 6.78
C SER A 38 -20.16 -12.35 7.20
N ARG A 39 -21.20 -13.04 7.66
CA ARG A 39 -22.46 -12.44 8.13
C ARG A 39 -22.83 -13.02 9.48
N LEU A 40 -23.15 -12.13 10.42
CA LEU A 40 -23.56 -12.47 11.77
C LEU A 40 -24.79 -11.65 12.15
N GLN A 41 -25.95 -12.31 12.17
CA GLN A 41 -27.25 -11.67 12.42
C GLN A 41 -27.50 -10.49 11.44
N ASP A 42 -27.62 -9.27 11.95
CA ASP A 42 -27.83 -8.02 11.22
C ASP A 42 -26.53 -7.34 10.79
N ARG A 43 -25.37 -7.83 11.24
CA ARG A 43 -24.06 -7.28 10.91
C ARG A 43 -23.35 -8.10 9.84
N VAL A 44 -22.66 -7.42 8.94
CA VAL A 44 -21.94 -8.05 7.83
C VAL A 44 -20.51 -7.54 7.79
N LEU A 45 -19.54 -8.46 7.77
CA LEU A 45 -18.15 -8.14 7.54
C LEU A 45 -17.91 -8.08 6.03
N HIS A 46 -17.61 -6.89 5.53
CA HIS A 46 -17.19 -6.64 4.16
C HIS A 46 -15.69 -6.37 4.08
N ALA A 47 -15.15 -6.41 2.86
CA ALA A 47 -13.84 -5.86 2.56
C ALA A 47 -13.76 -5.30 1.14
N VAL A 48 -12.92 -4.29 0.95
CA VAL A 48 -12.48 -3.87 -0.39
C VAL A 48 -11.80 -5.06 -1.08
N ASN A 49 -12.23 -5.39 -2.29
CA ASN A 49 -11.80 -6.57 -3.02
C ASN A 49 -10.40 -6.38 -3.63
N PRO A 50 -9.36 -7.11 -3.18
CA PRO A 50 -8.03 -7.00 -3.77
C PRO A 50 -7.99 -7.36 -5.26
N ALA A 51 -8.94 -8.19 -5.72
CA ALA A 51 -9.03 -8.62 -7.12
C ALA A 51 -9.70 -7.60 -8.04
N TYR A 52 -10.30 -6.52 -7.53
CA TYR A 52 -10.95 -5.48 -8.35
C TYR A 52 -9.99 -4.90 -9.40
N ALA A 53 -8.72 -4.69 -9.03
CA ALA A 53 -7.68 -4.20 -9.94
C ALA A 53 -7.60 -5.01 -11.24
N ARG A 54 -7.92 -6.32 -11.23
CA ARG A 54 -7.88 -7.19 -12.42
C ARG A 54 -8.79 -6.70 -13.56
N ARG A 55 -9.85 -5.93 -13.25
CA ARG A 55 -10.75 -5.34 -14.27
C ARG A 55 -10.01 -4.46 -15.28
N PHE A 56 -8.88 -3.88 -14.89
CA PHE A 56 -8.08 -3.02 -15.76
C PHE A 56 -6.94 -3.73 -16.47
N PHE A 57 -6.45 -4.85 -15.93
CA PHE A 57 -5.27 -5.56 -16.46
C PHE A 57 -5.64 -6.73 -17.37
N ALA A 58 -6.93 -6.99 -17.58
CA ALA A 58 -7.42 -7.96 -18.56
C ALA A 58 -6.80 -7.69 -19.94
N GLY A 59 -6.13 -8.70 -20.51
CA GLY A 59 -5.50 -8.62 -21.83
C GLY A 59 -4.12 -7.94 -21.90
N VAL A 60 -3.63 -7.34 -20.81
CA VAL A 60 -2.28 -6.73 -20.74
C VAL A 60 -1.30 -7.57 -19.95
N ALA A 61 -1.82 -8.34 -19.01
CA ALA A 61 -1.06 -9.28 -18.21
C ALA A 61 -1.35 -10.70 -18.69
N GLY A 62 -0.31 -11.43 -19.12
CA GLY A 62 -0.32 -12.89 -19.02
C GLY A 62 -0.25 -13.32 -17.54
N ASP A 63 0.57 -14.32 -17.21
CA ASP A 63 0.90 -14.74 -15.84
C ASP A 63 1.67 -13.67 -15.03
N ILE A 64 1.26 -12.39 -15.04
CA ILE A 64 1.77 -11.41 -14.07
C ILE A 64 1.22 -11.82 -12.70
N PRO A 65 2.08 -12.17 -11.73
CA PRO A 65 1.65 -12.64 -10.44
C PRO A 65 0.80 -11.56 -9.82
N LEU A 66 -0.43 -11.97 -9.52
CA LEU A 66 -1.44 -11.15 -8.86
C LEU A 66 -0.93 -10.49 -7.59
N ARG A 67 0.20 -10.91 -7.01
CA ARG A 67 0.79 -10.31 -5.80
C ARG A 67 1.13 -8.82 -5.95
N GLY A 68 1.45 -8.33 -7.16
CA GLY A 68 1.78 -6.90 -7.38
C GLY A 68 0.63 -6.01 -7.87
N ILE A 69 -0.45 -6.61 -8.38
CA ILE A 69 -1.62 -5.92 -8.96
C ILE A 69 -2.83 -6.21 -8.08
N ARG A 70 -2.93 -5.50 -6.96
CA ARG A 70 -4.06 -5.60 -6.02
C ARG A 70 -4.41 -4.23 -5.47
N MET A 71 -5.66 -4.08 -5.10
CA MET A 71 -6.04 -3.05 -4.14
C MET A 71 -5.70 -3.52 -2.72
N THR A 72 -5.52 -2.57 -1.81
CA THR A 72 -5.32 -2.86 -0.40
C THR A 72 -6.63 -3.40 0.19
N PRO A 73 -6.67 -4.64 0.70
CA PRO A 73 -7.85 -5.12 1.42
C PRO A 73 -8.06 -4.23 2.65
N ARG A 74 -9.30 -3.79 2.84
CA ARG A 74 -9.72 -3.07 4.04
C ARG A 74 -11.03 -3.69 4.52
N PRO A 75 -11.00 -4.53 5.56
CA PRO A 75 -12.21 -5.05 6.18
C PRO A 75 -12.95 -3.93 6.94
N TYR A 76 -14.28 -3.99 6.92
CA TYR A 76 -15.19 -3.06 7.61
C TYR A 76 -16.52 -3.76 7.90
N ILE A 77 -17.28 -3.25 8.86
CA ILE A 77 -18.55 -3.87 9.27
C ILE A 77 -19.71 -2.96 8.86
N GLU A 78 -20.75 -3.57 8.30
CA GLU A 78 -22.05 -2.96 8.05
C GLU A 78 -23.11 -3.47 9.04
N PRO A 79 -24.10 -2.65 9.44
CA PRO A 79 -24.14 -1.21 9.21
C PRO A 79 -23.00 -0.48 9.95
N ALA A 80 -22.47 0.59 9.36
CA ALA A 80 -21.56 1.49 10.05
C ALA A 80 -22.21 2.08 11.31
N PRO A 81 -21.45 2.36 12.39
CA PRO A 81 -22.01 3.06 13.54
C PRO A 81 -22.54 4.45 13.20
N ASP A 82 -23.56 4.89 13.93
CA ASP A 82 -24.18 6.20 13.72
C ASP A 82 -23.13 7.33 13.79
N GLY A 83 -23.11 8.18 12.77
CA GLY A 83 -22.19 9.31 12.70
C GLY A 83 -20.74 8.96 12.29
N ALA A 84 -20.48 7.70 11.92
CA ALA A 84 -19.22 7.31 11.28
C ALA A 84 -19.00 8.12 10.00
N LEU A 85 -17.73 8.45 9.70
CA LEU A 85 -17.35 9.17 8.51
C LEU A 85 -16.39 8.33 7.66
N ARG A 86 -16.67 8.28 6.36
CA ARG A 86 -15.95 7.45 5.39
C ARG A 86 -15.25 8.29 4.34
N VAL A 87 -13.96 8.02 4.14
CA VAL A 87 -13.12 8.66 3.12
C VAL A 87 -12.70 7.63 2.10
N LEU A 88 -12.96 7.91 0.82
CA LEU A 88 -12.38 7.17 -0.30
C LEU A 88 -11.10 7.84 -0.75
N PHE A 89 -9.94 7.23 -0.50
CA PHE A 89 -8.66 7.75 -0.99
C PHE A 89 -8.18 6.93 -2.19
N ALA A 90 -8.31 7.51 -3.39
CA ALA A 90 -8.00 6.86 -4.66
C ALA A 90 -6.72 7.40 -5.32
N GLY A 91 -6.01 6.52 -6.02
CA GLY A 91 -4.80 6.88 -6.74
C GLY A 91 -3.98 5.70 -7.23
N GLY A 92 -2.70 5.97 -7.53
CA GLY A 92 -1.73 4.96 -7.96
C GLY A 92 -1.07 4.20 -6.80
N SER A 93 0.11 3.64 -7.07
CA SER A 93 0.99 2.98 -6.09
C SER A 93 1.40 3.88 -4.91
N THR A 94 1.49 5.20 -5.12
CA THR A 94 1.74 6.18 -4.05
C THR A 94 0.67 6.11 -2.96
N VAL A 95 -0.62 6.06 -3.35
CA VAL A 95 -1.76 5.96 -2.43
C VAL A 95 -1.84 4.57 -1.81
N GLN A 96 -1.55 3.52 -2.60
CA GLN A 96 -1.46 2.15 -2.10
C GLN A 96 -0.46 2.04 -0.92
N GLY A 97 0.58 2.89 -0.90
CA GLY A 97 1.57 2.98 0.16
C GLY A 97 2.98 2.54 -0.27
N TYR A 98 3.16 2.11 -1.52
CA TYR A 98 4.44 1.62 -2.01
C TYR A 98 5.57 2.64 -1.77
N PRO A 99 6.78 2.21 -1.34
CA PRO A 99 7.18 0.83 -1.02
C PRO A 99 6.97 0.43 0.44
N HIS A 100 6.25 1.23 1.22
CA HIS A 100 6.07 1.04 2.66
C HIS A 100 4.95 0.02 2.97
N PRO A 101 4.94 -0.55 4.19
CA PRO A 101 3.79 -1.28 4.69
C PRO A 101 2.50 -0.44 4.64
N LYS A 102 1.34 -1.08 4.51
CA LYS A 102 0.04 -0.41 4.31
C LYS A 102 -0.27 0.56 5.44
N ARG A 103 0.08 0.19 6.68
CA ARG A 103 -0.15 1.03 7.86
C ARG A 103 0.69 2.30 7.90
N LEU A 104 1.74 2.41 7.09
CA LEU A 104 2.58 3.62 6.95
C LEU A 104 2.31 4.39 5.65
N SER A 105 1.15 4.15 5.02
CA SER A 105 0.70 4.89 3.83
C SER A 105 -0.01 6.20 4.20
N ALA A 106 -0.06 7.17 3.29
CA ALA A 106 -0.80 8.41 3.50
C ALA A 106 -2.28 8.22 3.89
N PRO A 107 -3.04 7.25 3.33
CA PRO A 107 -4.38 6.92 3.84
C PRO A 107 -4.43 6.54 5.33
N SER A 108 -3.44 5.79 5.82
CA SER A 108 -3.36 5.40 7.23
C SER A 108 -3.02 6.57 8.15
N TYR A 109 -2.09 7.43 7.73
CA TYR A 109 -1.82 8.68 8.45
C TYR A 109 -3.02 9.62 8.44
N LEU A 110 -3.72 9.75 7.31
CA LEU A 110 -4.94 10.54 7.20
C LEU A 110 -6.02 10.03 8.15
N GLN A 111 -6.18 8.71 8.28
CA GLN A 111 -7.14 8.13 9.23
C GLN A 111 -6.82 8.52 10.67
N GLU A 112 -5.56 8.37 11.12
CA GLU A 112 -5.17 8.76 12.48
C GLU A 112 -5.29 10.26 12.73
N MET A 113 -4.94 11.10 11.74
CA MET A 113 -5.10 12.55 11.84
C MET A 113 -6.58 12.96 11.95
N LEU A 114 -7.44 12.39 11.11
CA LEU A 114 -8.88 12.63 11.21
C LEU A 114 -9.47 12.09 12.52
N GLN A 115 -8.96 10.96 13.03
CA GLN A 115 -9.40 10.43 14.32
C GLN A 115 -9.06 11.36 15.49
N ASP A 116 -7.96 12.12 15.40
CA ASP A 116 -7.62 13.15 16.40
C ASP A 116 -8.56 14.36 16.35
N LEU A 117 -9.02 14.71 15.16
CA LEU A 117 -9.93 15.84 14.95
C LEU A 117 -11.39 15.47 15.25
N TYR A 118 -11.74 14.20 15.15
CA TYR A 118 -13.09 13.68 15.41
C TYR A 118 -13.05 12.51 16.42
N PRO A 119 -12.61 12.72 17.66
CA PRO A 119 -12.40 11.64 18.64
C PRO A 119 -13.67 10.87 19.01
N GLU A 120 -14.84 11.51 18.88
CA GLU A 120 -16.15 10.92 19.19
C GLU A 120 -16.78 10.18 17.99
N ARG A 121 -16.16 10.23 16.79
CA ARG A 121 -16.65 9.55 15.59
C ARG A 121 -15.72 8.43 15.19
N GLN A 122 -16.27 7.39 14.59
CA GLN A 122 -15.48 6.39 13.88
C GLN A 122 -15.07 6.95 12.52
N ILE A 123 -13.76 6.95 12.25
CA ILE A 123 -13.22 7.32 10.94
C ILE A 123 -12.78 6.06 10.19
N GLU A 124 -13.25 5.91 8.95
CA GLU A 124 -12.81 4.85 8.05
C GLU A 124 -12.22 5.45 6.77
N VAL A 125 -10.92 5.27 6.55
CA VAL A 125 -10.27 5.64 5.29
C VAL A 125 -10.06 4.38 4.46
N PHE A 126 -10.72 4.32 3.30
CA PHE A 126 -10.60 3.26 2.32
C PHE A 126 -9.48 3.59 1.34
N ASN A 127 -8.39 2.83 1.41
CA ASN A 127 -7.27 2.92 0.47
C ASN A 127 -7.61 2.19 -0.84
N VAL A 128 -7.90 2.97 -1.88
CA VAL A 128 -8.28 2.52 -3.22
C VAL A 128 -7.10 2.73 -4.20
N GLY A 129 -5.87 2.62 -3.69
CA GLY A 129 -4.65 2.68 -4.49
C GLY A 129 -4.48 1.46 -5.38
N ILE A 130 -4.25 1.67 -6.68
CA ILE A 130 -3.96 0.60 -7.65
C ILE A 130 -2.59 0.84 -8.28
N THR A 131 -1.69 -0.13 -8.16
CA THR A 131 -0.34 -0.07 -8.77
C THR A 131 -0.43 0.22 -10.27
N ALA A 132 0.40 1.13 -10.77
CA ALA A 132 0.45 1.54 -12.18
C ALA A 132 -0.88 2.03 -12.77
N ALA A 133 -1.84 2.45 -11.95
CA ALA A 133 -3.09 3.03 -12.43
C ALA A 133 -2.89 4.44 -13.00
N SER A 134 -3.33 4.65 -14.24
CA SER A 134 -3.58 5.99 -14.79
C SER A 134 -4.88 6.57 -14.21
N SER A 135 -5.10 7.86 -14.43
CA SER A 135 -6.31 8.60 -14.06
C SER A 135 -7.61 7.93 -14.55
N PHE A 136 -7.58 7.22 -15.67
CA PHE A 136 -8.75 6.50 -16.19
C PHE A 136 -9.19 5.37 -15.25
N ALA A 137 -8.25 4.54 -14.80
CA ALA A 137 -8.55 3.45 -13.87
C ALA A 137 -8.95 3.99 -12.49
N VAL A 138 -8.31 5.09 -12.06
CA VAL A 138 -8.67 5.79 -10.83
C VAL A 138 -10.11 6.33 -10.89
N ALA A 139 -10.54 6.92 -12.01
CA ALA A 139 -11.91 7.42 -12.16
C ALA A 139 -12.97 6.31 -12.00
N ARG A 140 -12.77 5.15 -12.65
CA ARG A 140 -13.67 4.00 -12.49
C ARG A 140 -13.69 3.45 -11.07
N ALA A 141 -12.54 3.44 -10.39
CA ALA A 141 -12.45 3.00 -9.00
C ALA A 141 -13.13 3.97 -8.03
N VAL A 142 -13.12 5.28 -8.32
CA VAL A 142 -13.87 6.29 -7.56
C VAL A 142 -15.37 6.07 -7.74
N GLU A 143 -15.84 5.94 -8.98
CA GLU A 143 -17.25 5.71 -9.30
C GLU A 143 -17.80 4.46 -8.58
N ASP A 144 -17.15 3.31 -8.78
CA ASP A 144 -17.57 2.05 -8.14
C ASP A 144 -17.43 2.11 -6.61
N GLY A 145 -16.40 2.78 -6.10
CA GLY A 145 -16.17 2.89 -4.65
C GLY A 145 -17.20 3.76 -3.93
N VAL A 146 -17.61 4.86 -4.54
CA VAL A 146 -18.65 5.75 -4.01
C VAL A 146 -20.00 5.04 -3.96
N GLU A 147 -20.36 4.30 -5.01
CA GLU A 147 -21.63 3.56 -5.07
C GLU A 147 -21.70 2.43 -4.03
N GLU A 148 -20.55 1.86 -3.64
CA GLU A 148 -20.50 0.66 -2.80
C GLU A 148 -20.19 0.95 -1.32
N LEU A 149 -19.58 2.08 -0.98
CA LEU A 149 -19.06 2.35 0.38
C LEU A 149 -19.78 3.46 1.17
N ALA A 150 -20.80 4.10 0.60
CA ALA A 150 -21.50 5.24 1.24
C ALA A 150 -20.52 6.27 1.81
N VAL A 151 -19.73 6.88 0.93
CA VAL A 151 -18.59 7.72 1.31
C VAL A 151 -18.97 9.18 1.51
N ASP A 152 -18.33 9.85 2.46
CA ASP A 152 -18.58 11.26 2.82
C ASP A 152 -17.50 12.21 2.27
N LEU A 153 -16.39 11.68 1.75
CA LEU A 153 -15.28 12.43 1.17
C LEU A 153 -14.54 11.59 0.14
N VAL A 154 -14.18 12.20 -0.99
CA VAL A 154 -13.27 11.60 -1.97
C VAL A 154 -11.96 12.38 -2.03
N VAL A 155 -10.83 11.68 -1.96
CA VAL A 155 -9.48 12.24 -2.12
C VAL A 155 -8.78 11.55 -3.28
N VAL A 156 -8.23 12.32 -4.22
CA VAL A 156 -7.58 11.79 -5.43
C VAL A 156 -6.15 12.29 -5.57
N TYR A 157 -5.18 11.37 -5.58
CA TYR A 157 -3.78 11.62 -5.95
C TYR A 157 -3.42 10.76 -7.18
N THR A 158 -3.43 11.35 -8.37
CA THR A 158 -3.21 10.62 -9.64
C THR A 158 -2.54 11.48 -10.72
N GLY A 159 -1.80 10.82 -11.63
CA GLY A 159 -1.20 11.44 -12.81
C GLY A 159 0.24 11.00 -13.13
N HIS A 160 0.92 10.27 -12.24
CA HIS A 160 2.25 9.72 -12.54
C HIS A 160 2.25 8.69 -13.68
N ASN A 161 1.16 7.93 -13.79
CA ASN A 161 1.07 6.81 -14.73
C ASN A 161 0.26 7.15 -16.00
N GLU A 162 0.10 8.43 -16.35
CA GLU A 162 -0.66 8.81 -17.55
C GLU A 162 -0.03 8.31 -18.86
N PHE A 163 1.25 7.97 -18.84
CA PHE A 163 1.98 7.47 -20.01
C PHE A 163 1.92 5.95 -20.09
N TYR A 164 2.61 5.28 -19.17
CA TYR A 164 2.86 3.84 -19.20
C TYR A 164 1.90 3.03 -18.31
N GLY A 165 1.05 3.70 -17.53
CA GLY A 165 0.08 3.03 -16.69
C GLY A 165 -0.93 2.21 -17.48
N VAL A 166 -1.70 1.43 -16.75
CA VAL A 166 -2.87 0.76 -17.31
C VAL A 166 -3.84 1.84 -17.83
N TYR A 167 -4.28 1.73 -19.08
CA TYR A 167 -5.00 2.77 -19.84
C TYR A 167 -4.23 4.10 -20.02
N GLY A 168 -2.90 4.09 -19.89
CA GLY A 168 -2.04 5.24 -20.20
C GLY A 168 -1.99 5.57 -21.70
N ALA A 169 -1.52 6.78 -22.04
CA ALA A 169 -1.44 7.29 -23.41
C ALA A 169 -0.46 6.51 -24.31
N ALA A 170 0.53 5.83 -23.73
CA ALA A 170 1.43 4.94 -24.46
C ALA A 170 0.91 3.49 -24.55
N SER A 171 -0.11 3.13 -23.76
CA SER A 171 -0.69 1.78 -23.67
C SER A 171 -1.76 1.53 -24.74
N LEU A 172 -1.35 1.52 -26.03
CA LEU A 172 -2.28 1.43 -27.18
C LEU A 172 -3.17 0.17 -27.19
N ALA A 173 -2.75 -0.92 -26.55
CA ALA A 173 -3.52 -2.16 -26.45
C ALA A 173 -4.81 -2.03 -25.61
N GLN A 174 -4.99 -0.94 -24.86
CA GLN A 174 -6.10 -0.73 -23.93
C GLN A 174 -7.05 0.39 -24.38
N GLY A 175 -7.54 0.29 -25.61
CA GLY A 175 -8.51 1.26 -26.14
C GLY A 175 -7.89 2.57 -26.64
N GLY A 176 -6.63 2.56 -27.08
CA GLY A 176 -6.01 3.69 -27.79
C GLY A 176 -5.80 4.96 -26.95
N GLN A 177 -5.73 6.11 -27.62
CA GLN A 177 -5.27 7.38 -27.04
C GLN A 177 -6.39 8.26 -26.43
N SER A 178 -7.62 8.17 -26.93
CA SER A 178 -8.76 9.01 -26.51
C SER A 178 -9.52 8.41 -25.31
N LEU A 179 -10.15 9.26 -24.48
CA LEU A 179 -10.97 8.79 -23.36
C LEU A 179 -12.17 7.94 -23.82
N TRP A 180 -12.86 8.34 -24.88
CA TRP A 180 -14.01 7.60 -25.41
C TRP A 180 -13.62 6.17 -25.82
N SER A 181 -12.52 6.01 -26.55
CA SER A 181 -12.06 4.69 -26.99
C SER A 181 -11.63 3.81 -25.81
N LYS A 182 -11.07 4.40 -24.75
CA LYS A 182 -10.76 3.72 -23.48
C LYS A 182 -12.04 3.28 -22.75
N GLN A 183 -13.05 4.14 -22.66
CA GLN A 183 -14.36 3.82 -22.07
C GLN A 183 -15.03 2.64 -22.80
N VAL A 184 -15.07 2.69 -24.14
CA VAL A 184 -15.65 1.61 -24.96
C VAL A 184 -14.88 0.31 -24.75
N HIS A 185 -13.55 0.35 -24.81
CA HIS A 185 -12.72 -0.83 -24.59
C HIS A 185 -12.93 -1.41 -23.19
N TYR A 186 -12.91 -0.57 -22.15
CA TYR A 186 -13.16 -1.00 -20.77
C TYR A 186 -14.53 -1.65 -20.62
N ALA A 187 -15.60 -1.02 -21.13
CA ALA A 187 -16.95 -1.53 -21.07
C ALA A 187 -17.10 -2.89 -21.76
N LEU A 188 -16.45 -3.08 -22.92
CA LEU A 188 -16.38 -4.37 -23.60
C LEU A 188 -15.65 -5.42 -22.76
N MET A 189 -14.53 -5.07 -22.13
CA MET A 189 -13.77 -5.98 -21.27
C MET A 189 -14.52 -6.39 -19.99
N GLN A 190 -15.56 -5.64 -19.60
CA GLN A 190 -16.43 -6.00 -18.46
C GLN A 190 -17.55 -6.98 -18.83
N TRP A 191 -17.68 -7.38 -20.09
CA TRP A 191 -18.68 -8.37 -20.49
C TRP A 191 -18.28 -9.78 -20.03
N ARG A 192 -19.27 -10.63 -19.71
CA ARG A 192 -18.95 -12.00 -19.29
C ARG A 192 -18.43 -12.84 -20.44
N MET A 193 -18.84 -12.51 -21.67
CA MET A 193 -18.28 -13.12 -22.87
C MET A 193 -16.76 -12.91 -23.01
N THR A 194 -16.24 -11.73 -22.66
CA THR A 194 -14.80 -11.47 -22.80
C THR A 194 -13.98 -12.26 -21.80
N GLY A 195 -14.49 -12.41 -20.57
CA GLY A 195 -13.89 -13.31 -19.56
C GLY A 195 -13.84 -14.76 -20.05
N LEU A 196 -14.97 -15.28 -20.55
CA LEU A 196 -15.06 -16.65 -21.07
C LEU A 196 -14.07 -16.92 -22.22
N VAL A 197 -13.97 -15.99 -23.18
CA VAL A 197 -13.01 -16.12 -24.28
C VAL A 197 -11.57 -16.08 -23.75
N GLY A 198 -11.28 -15.21 -22.79
CA GLY A 198 -9.98 -15.15 -22.12
C GLY A 198 -9.60 -16.46 -21.45
N ASP A 199 -10.51 -17.06 -20.69
CA ASP A 199 -10.31 -18.33 -20.00
C ASP A 199 -10.08 -19.49 -20.98
N LEU A 200 -10.86 -19.55 -22.07
CA LEU A 200 -10.68 -20.55 -23.13
C LEU A 200 -9.33 -20.40 -23.82
N LEU A 201 -8.94 -19.19 -24.21
CA LEU A 201 -7.63 -18.93 -24.81
C LEU A 201 -6.49 -19.27 -23.85
N GLY A 202 -6.65 -18.95 -22.56
CA GLY A 202 -5.68 -19.30 -21.51
C GLY A 202 -5.53 -20.81 -21.32
N ALA A 203 -6.61 -21.59 -21.43
CA ALA A 203 -6.56 -23.06 -21.35
C ALA A 203 -5.76 -23.71 -22.49
N PHE A 204 -5.68 -23.06 -23.65
CA PHE A 204 -4.88 -23.51 -24.80
C PHE A 204 -3.50 -22.83 -24.89
N ALA A 205 -3.23 -21.82 -24.08
CA ALA A 205 -1.93 -21.16 -24.04
C ALA A 205 -0.90 -22.05 -23.31
N ALA A 206 0.31 -22.15 -23.86
CA ALA A 206 1.41 -22.81 -23.19
C ALA A 206 1.71 -22.08 -21.87
N LYS A 207 1.73 -22.79 -20.74
CA LYS A 207 2.19 -22.24 -19.45
C LYS A 207 3.58 -21.66 -19.64
N GLN A 208 3.73 -20.35 -19.43
CA GLN A 208 5.05 -19.73 -19.52
C GLN A 208 5.88 -20.18 -18.32
N THR A 209 6.94 -20.93 -18.57
CA THR A 209 7.94 -21.30 -17.57
C THR A 209 9.04 -20.24 -17.55
N GLY A 210 8.84 -19.21 -16.73
CA GLY A 210 9.84 -18.16 -16.50
C GLY A 210 9.46 -17.30 -15.29
N PRO A 211 10.43 -16.64 -14.63
CA PRO A 211 10.11 -15.69 -13.57
C PRO A 211 9.25 -14.56 -14.17
N PRO A 212 8.19 -14.15 -13.47
CA PRO A 212 7.32 -13.11 -14.00
C PRO A 212 8.06 -11.79 -14.16
N ALA A 213 7.90 -11.15 -15.33
CA ALA A 213 8.49 -9.86 -15.62
C ALA A 213 8.02 -8.82 -14.59
N ALA A 214 8.95 -7.99 -14.09
CA ALA A 214 8.61 -6.91 -13.20
C ALA A 214 7.69 -5.91 -13.93
N LEU A 215 6.73 -5.30 -13.24
CA LEU A 215 5.77 -4.37 -13.85
C LEU A 215 6.46 -3.23 -14.60
N ILE A 216 7.58 -2.73 -14.06
CA ILE A 216 8.42 -1.71 -14.70
C ILE A 216 9.07 -2.22 -16.01
N GLU A 217 9.43 -3.49 -16.08
CA GLU A 217 9.97 -4.12 -17.29
C GLU A 217 8.90 -4.16 -18.37
N VAL A 218 7.68 -4.58 -18.03
CA VAL A 218 6.53 -4.58 -18.95
C VAL A 218 6.25 -3.17 -19.47
N MET A 219 6.23 -2.16 -18.58
CA MET A 219 6.03 -0.76 -18.93
C MET A 219 7.17 -0.20 -19.81
N SER A 220 8.40 -0.67 -19.61
CA SER A 220 9.58 -0.24 -20.39
C SER A 220 9.59 -0.74 -21.84
N ARG A 221 8.81 -1.79 -22.17
CA ARG A 221 8.75 -2.36 -23.53
C ARG A 221 8.05 -1.43 -24.53
N THR A 222 7.26 -0.47 -24.05
CA THR A 222 6.53 0.50 -24.87
C THR A 222 7.44 1.53 -25.55
N GLY A 223 8.72 1.61 -25.16
CA GLY A 223 9.70 2.51 -25.75
C GLY A 223 9.62 3.95 -25.21
N ALA A 224 10.47 4.83 -25.75
CA ALA A 224 10.54 6.23 -25.36
C ALA A 224 9.31 7.03 -25.82
N VAL A 225 9.03 8.11 -25.08
CA VAL A 225 8.06 9.17 -25.39
C VAL A 225 8.82 10.51 -25.35
N PRO A 226 9.51 10.90 -26.45
CA PRO A 226 10.27 12.15 -26.51
C PRO A 226 9.42 13.39 -26.20
N SER A 227 10.07 14.52 -25.89
CA SER A 227 9.44 15.82 -25.56
C SER A 227 8.38 16.28 -26.56
N THR A 228 8.59 15.98 -27.85
CA THR A 228 7.73 16.38 -28.97
C THR A 228 6.63 15.39 -29.32
N ASP A 229 6.56 14.25 -28.61
CA ASP A 229 5.60 13.20 -28.90
C ASP A 229 4.16 13.65 -28.59
N PRO A 230 3.19 13.49 -29.51
CA PRO A 230 1.80 13.90 -29.29
C PRO A 230 1.13 13.19 -28.11
N ARG A 231 1.65 12.02 -27.70
CA ARG A 231 1.17 11.31 -26.50
C ARG A 231 1.33 12.13 -25.22
N ARG A 232 2.25 13.10 -25.15
CA ARG A 232 2.41 14.00 -24.00
C ARG A 232 1.24 14.94 -23.81
N ALA A 233 0.80 15.59 -24.87
CA ALA A 233 -0.39 16.43 -24.84
C ALA A 233 -1.63 15.58 -24.51
N GLN A 234 -1.72 14.39 -25.10
CA GLN A 234 -2.84 13.48 -24.83
C GLN A 234 -2.87 12.96 -23.39
N ALA A 235 -1.71 12.68 -22.78
CA ALA A 235 -1.62 12.28 -21.38
C ALA A 235 -2.20 13.37 -20.46
N ALA A 236 -1.83 14.63 -20.67
CA ALA A 236 -2.38 15.75 -19.91
C ALA A 236 -3.88 15.96 -20.16
N ALA A 237 -4.35 15.84 -21.41
CA ALA A 237 -5.76 15.95 -21.75
C ALA A 237 -6.60 14.82 -21.15
N ASN A 238 -6.08 13.59 -21.13
CA ASN A 238 -6.75 12.45 -20.49
C ASN A 238 -6.85 12.64 -18.97
N LEU A 239 -5.78 13.08 -18.32
CA LEU A 239 -5.81 13.41 -16.90
C LEU A 239 -6.86 14.47 -16.61
N GLU A 240 -6.86 15.57 -17.35
CA GLU A 240 -7.86 16.63 -17.18
C GLU A 240 -9.29 16.11 -17.35
N GLY A 241 -9.57 15.38 -18.42
CA GLY A 241 -10.91 14.84 -18.68
C GLY A 241 -11.36 13.87 -17.58
N ASN A 242 -10.52 12.94 -17.15
CA ASN A 242 -10.85 12.01 -16.06
C ASN A 242 -11.07 12.73 -14.73
N LEU A 243 -10.28 13.77 -14.41
CA LEU A 243 -10.50 14.56 -13.19
C LEU A 243 -11.81 15.36 -13.24
N ARG A 244 -12.21 15.85 -14.41
CA ARG A 244 -13.53 16.49 -14.60
C ARG A 244 -14.67 15.49 -14.45
N ASP A 245 -14.52 14.28 -15.02
CA ASP A 245 -15.51 13.21 -14.86
C ASP A 245 -15.70 12.88 -13.36
N ILE A 246 -14.61 12.73 -12.61
CA ILE A 246 -14.65 12.51 -11.15
C ILE A 246 -15.34 13.67 -10.44
N ALA A 247 -14.98 14.91 -10.76
CA ALA A 247 -15.56 16.10 -10.12
C ALA A 247 -17.07 16.23 -10.41
N ALA A 248 -17.48 15.97 -11.65
CA ALA A 248 -18.89 15.96 -12.04
C ALA A 248 -19.67 14.88 -11.28
N PHE A 249 -19.12 13.67 -11.19
CA PHE A 249 -19.73 12.57 -10.46
C PHE A 249 -19.84 12.86 -8.95
N CYS A 250 -18.78 13.35 -8.31
CA CYS A 250 -18.81 13.72 -6.89
C CYS A 250 -19.85 14.83 -6.62
N ARG A 251 -19.93 15.82 -7.50
CA ARG A 251 -20.94 16.89 -7.42
C ARG A 251 -22.36 16.37 -7.56
N GLU A 252 -22.60 15.43 -8.48
CA GLU A 252 -23.91 14.77 -8.64
C GLU A 252 -24.31 14.01 -7.36
N LYS A 253 -23.35 13.35 -6.72
CA LYS A 253 -23.57 12.62 -5.46
C LYS A 253 -23.57 13.52 -4.21
N GLY A 254 -23.25 14.81 -4.34
CA GLY A 254 -23.16 15.73 -3.21
C GLY A 254 -21.96 15.48 -2.29
N ILE A 255 -20.91 14.83 -2.79
CA ILE A 255 -19.74 14.42 -2.00
C ILE A 255 -18.58 15.41 -2.26
N PRO A 256 -17.96 15.98 -1.22
CA PRO A 256 -16.77 16.80 -1.36
C PRO A 256 -15.59 16.04 -2.01
N LEU A 257 -14.87 16.73 -2.90
CA LEU A 257 -13.72 16.19 -3.60
C LEU A 257 -12.46 16.99 -3.25
N VAL A 258 -11.40 16.29 -2.86
CA VAL A 258 -10.03 16.83 -2.73
C VAL A 258 -9.18 16.30 -3.88
N LEU A 259 -8.66 17.22 -4.71
CA LEU A 259 -7.68 16.92 -5.72
C LEU A 259 -6.27 17.27 -5.22
N CYS A 260 -5.34 16.33 -5.32
CA CYS A 260 -3.97 16.52 -4.86
C CYS A 260 -3.03 16.81 -6.03
N THR A 261 -2.23 17.86 -5.90
CA THR A 261 -1.06 18.04 -6.79
C THR A 261 -0.05 16.91 -6.56
N LEU A 262 0.78 16.65 -7.56
CA LEU A 262 1.76 15.58 -7.61
C LEU A 262 3.14 16.10 -7.24
N THR A 263 3.93 15.24 -6.60
CA THR A 263 5.34 15.48 -6.29
C THR A 263 6.20 14.32 -6.78
N SER A 264 7.48 14.57 -7.03
CA SER A 264 8.43 13.55 -7.47
C SER A 264 9.84 13.96 -7.11
N ASN A 265 10.79 13.03 -7.24
CA ASN A 265 12.18 13.35 -7.04
C ASN A 265 12.71 14.17 -8.23
N GLU A 266 13.01 15.45 -8.00
CA GLU A 266 13.49 16.37 -9.04
C GLU A 266 15.03 16.35 -9.11
N ARG A 267 15.70 16.58 -7.96
CA ARG A 267 17.16 16.73 -7.87
C ARG A 267 17.93 15.42 -7.97
N GLY A 268 17.35 14.36 -7.42
CA GLY A 268 18.08 13.14 -7.09
C GLY A 268 18.08 12.11 -8.22
N PHE A 269 16.97 11.96 -8.92
CA PHE A 269 16.74 10.90 -9.89
C PHE A 269 17.19 11.28 -11.31
N ALA A 270 18.09 10.48 -11.87
CA ALA A 270 18.60 10.67 -13.23
C ALA A 270 17.56 10.28 -14.29
N PRO A 271 17.26 11.17 -15.25
CA PRO A 271 16.37 10.83 -16.35
C PRO A 271 17.03 9.84 -17.31
N ALA A 272 16.21 9.19 -18.15
CA ALA A 272 16.71 8.29 -19.17
C ALA A 272 17.52 9.04 -20.24
N ARG A 273 18.53 8.38 -20.82
CA ARG A 273 19.38 8.94 -21.87
C ARG A 273 18.88 8.57 -23.26
N VAL A 274 19.05 9.48 -24.21
CA VAL A 274 18.78 9.30 -25.63
C VAL A 274 19.89 9.95 -26.45
N GLU A 275 20.16 9.42 -27.64
CA GLU A 275 21.16 10.03 -28.54
C GLU A 275 20.61 11.30 -29.20
N PRO A 276 21.44 12.35 -29.38
CA PRO A 276 21.03 13.57 -30.03
C PRO A 276 20.75 13.34 -31.53
N PRO A 277 19.64 13.87 -32.09
CA PRO A 277 19.29 13.73 -33.50
C PRO A 277 20.07 14.73 -34.37
N VAL A 278 21.40 14.74 -34.26
CA VAL A 278 22.33 15.63 -34.97
C VAL A 278 23.31 14.84 -35.83
N ASP A 279 24.05 15.49 -36.73
CA ASP A 279 25.08 14.84 -37.54
C ASP A 279 26.23 14.28 -36.70
N ASP A 280 27.04 13.38 -37.27
CA ASP A 280 28.10 12.67 -36.53
C ASP A 280 29.17 13.61 -35.94
N GLY A 281 29.47 14.72 -36.61
CA GLY A 281 30.45 15.71 -36.14
C GLY A 281 29.92 16.48 -34.94
N GLN A 282 28.68 16.95 -35.01
CA GLN A 282 27.99 17.58 -33.89
C GLN A 282 27.75 16.59 -32.75
N ARG A 283 27.43 15.33 -33.04
CA ARG A 283 27.20 14.27 -32.04
C ARG A 283 28.45 14.01 -31.22
N LYS A 284 29.61 13.93 -31.86
CA LYS A 284 30.89 13.79 -31.16
C LYS A 284 31.18 15.01 -30.28
N ARG A 285 31.05 16.22 -30.82
CA ARG A 285 31.24 17.47 -30.06
C ARG A 285 30.30 17.55 -28.85
N TYR A 286 29.04 17.16 -29.03
CA TYR A 286 28.04 17.09 -27.97
C TYR A 286 28.46 16.11 -26.88
N ALA A 287 28.88 14.90 -27.25
CA ALA A 287 29.34 13.89 -26.30
C ALA A 287 30.56 14.37 -25.48
N ASP A 288 31.53 15.04 -26.12
CA ASP A 288 32.70 15.60 -25.44
C ASP A 288 32.32 16.71 -24.43
N LEU A 289 31.37 17.57 -24.80
CA LEU A 289 30.83 18.62 -23.92
C LEU A 289 30.05 18.04 -22.74
N LEU A 290 29.21 17.03 -22.99
CA LEU A 290 28.44 16.35 -21.96
C LEU A 290 29.36 15.60 -20.98
N ALA A 291 30.40 14.95 -21.49
CA ALA A 291 31.44 14.29 -20.69
C ALA A 291 32.19 15.30 -19.79
N SER A 292 32.49 16.49 -20.31
CA SER A 292 33.09 17.59 -19.54
C SER A 292 32.16 18.12 -18.45
N GLY A 293 30.85 17.91 -18.60
CA GLY A 293 29.80 18.31 -17.66
C GLY A 293 29.43 17.26 -16.62
N GLU A 294 30.07 16.08 -16.60
CA GLU A 294 29.70 14.97 -15.70
C GLU A 294 29.84 15.29 -14.19
N ARG A 295 29.24 14.42 -13.36
CA ARG A 295 29.17 14.57 -11.90
C ARG A 295 30.48 14.15 -11.22
N GLN A 296 31.46 15.05 -11.19
CA GLN A 296 32.66 14.90 -10.38
C GLN A 296 32.67 15.90 -9.21
N HIS A 297 32.82 17.19 -9.53
CA HIS A 297 32.82 18.30 -8.59
C HIS A 297 32.03 19.47 -9.19
N PRO A 298 31.38 20.33 -8.37
CA PRO A 298 30.76 21.54 -8.87
C PRO A 298 31.77 22.39 -9.62
N SER A 299 31.46 22.77 -10.85
CA SER A 299 32.37 23.53 -11.70
C SER A 299 31.65 24.51 -12.61
N GLU A 300 32.09 25.76 -12.61
CA GLU A 300 31.65 26.76 -13.59
C GLU A 300 32.01 26.33 -15.02
N THR A 301 33.16 25.67 -15.21
CA THR A 301 33.56 25.17 -16.53
C THR A 301 32.63 24.06 -17.01
N ALA A 302 32.13 23.21 -16.10
CA ALA A 302 31.14 22.20 -16.43
C ALA A 302 29.81 22.85 -16.83
N VAL A 303 29.37 23.91 -16.12
CA VAL A 303 28.17 24.66 -16.50
C VAL A 303 28.34 25.32 -17.88
N VAL A 304 29.50 25.91 -18.18
CA VAL A 304 29.78 26.47 -19.51
C VAL A 304 29.73 25.39 -20.59
N ALA A 305 30.36 24.23 -20.37
CA ALA A 305 30.33 23.11 -21.31
C ALA A 305 28.91 22.59 -21.56
N LEU A 306 28.11 22.45 -20.49
CA LEU A 306 26.72 22.01 -20.58
C LEU A 306 25.84 23.03 -21.31
N ARG A 307 26.07 24.34 -21.13
CA ARG A 307 25.38 25.38 -21.92
C ARG A 307 25.77 25.33 -23.40
N GLN A 308 27.04 25.08 -23.70
CA GLN A 308 27.46 24.86 -25.09
C GLN A 308 26.87 23.59 -25.70
N ALA A 309 26.66 22.53 -24.90
CA ALA A 309 25.95 21.33 -25.33
C ALA A 309 24.47 21.64 -25.57
N GLN A 310 23.85 22.47 -24.72
CA GLN A 310 22.47 22.91 -24.86
C GLN A 310 22.24 23.68 -26.17
N ASP A 311 23.22 24.48 -26.61
CA ASP A 311 23.18 25.19 -27.90
C ASP A 311 23.15 24.23 -29.11
N ILE A 312 23.66 23.00 -28.96
CA ILE A 312 23.61 21.95 -29.99
C ILE A 312 22.27 21.21 -29.90
N TRP A 313 21.87 20.79 -28.70
CA TRP A 313 20.61 20.09 -28.47
C TRP A 313 20.04 20.39 -27.09
N ALA A 314 18.98 21.19 -27.05
CA ALA A 314 18.36 21.65 -25.81
C ALA A 314 17.41 20.62 -25.17
N ASP A 315 16.99 19.59 -25.91
CA ASP A 315 15.95 18.64 -25.48
C ASP A 315 16.52 17.40 -24.74
N ASP A 316 17.78 17.44 -24.32
CA ASP A 316 18.39 16.37 -23.51
C ASP A 316 18.07 16.54 -22.01
N ALA A 317 17.22 15.66 -21.50
CA ALA A 317 16.88 15.59 -20.08
C ALA A 317 18.11 15.43 -19.17
N TYR A 318 19.10 14.61 -19.57
CA TYR A 318 20.26 14.32 -18.74
C TYR A 318 21.21 15.52 -18.67
N LEU A 319 21.33 16.30 -19.74
CA LEU A 319 22.06 17.57 -19.74
C LEU A 319 21.52 18.52 -18.68
N HIS A 320 20.21 18.72 -18.64
CA HIS A 320 19.57 19.62 -17.66
C HIS A 320 19.73 19.12 -16.23
N PHE A 321 19.72 17.80 -16.04
CA PHE A 321 19.99 17.19 -14.74
C PHE A 321 21.43 17.40 -14.26
N LEU A 322 22.40 17.43 -15.17
CA LEU A 322 23.79 17.80 -14.86
C LEU A 322 23.90 19.30 -14.54
N LEU A 323 23.24 20.18 -15.31
CA LEU A 323 23.18 21.62 -15.02
C LEU A 323 22.61 21.87 -13.62
N GLY A 324 21.49 21.24 -13.29
CA GLY A 324 20.86 21.34 -11.97
C GLY A 324 21.82 20.91 -10.86
N TYR A 325 22.52 19.79 -11.04
CA TYR A 325 23.52 19.31 -10.08
C TYR A 325 24.62 20.34 -9.81
N HIS A 326 25.23 20.90 -10.86
CA HIS A 326 26.31 21.87 -10.67
C HIS A 326 25.80 23.17 -10.05
N LEU A 327 24.66 23.69 -10.52
CA LEU A 327 24.05 24.92 -10.00
C LEU A 327 23.67 24.79 -8.51
N GLU A 328 23.10 23.64 -8.11
CA GLU A 328 22.76 23.35 -6.72
C GLU A 328 24.01 23.41 -5.85
N ASN A 329 25.07 22.69 -6.24
CA ASN A 329 26.29 22.58 -5.45
C ASN A 329 27.13 23.88 -5.46
N MET A 330 26.77 24.86 -6.29
CA MET A 330 27.31 26.23 -6.27
C MET A 330 26.39 27.22 -5.51
N GLY A 331 25.29 26.76 -4.92
CA GLY A 331 24.36 27.61 -4.15
C GLY A 331 23.32 28.36 -4.98
N ALA A 332 23.21 28.08 -6.29
CA ALA A 332 22.22 28.71 -7.18
C ALA A 332 20.89 27.92 -7.19
N GLY A 333 20.20 27.88 -6.05
CA GLY A 333 19.01 27.05 -5.81
C GLY A 333 17.91 27.16 -6.87
N ASP A 334 17.41 28.38 -7.12
CA ASP A 334 16.31 28.60 -8.09
C ASP A 334 16.69 28.17 -9.52
N ALA A 335 17.91 28.51 -9.95
CA ALA A 335 18.41 28.13 -11.27
C ALA A 335 18.59 26.61 -11.38
N ALA A 336 19.07 25.97 -10.31
CA ALA A 336 19.19 24.52 -10.25
C ALA A 336 17.82 23.84 -10.36
N ARG A 337 16.82 24.35 -9.63
CA ARG A 337 15.45 23.84 -9.68
C ARG A 337 14.86 23.97 -11.08
N ALA A 338 15.04 25.11 -11.74
CA ALA A 338 14.57 25.30 -13.11
C ALA A 338 15.18 24.26 -14.07
N ALA A 339 16.48 23.96 -13.93
CA ALA A 339 17.14 22.90 -14.67
C ALA A 339 16.59 21.50 -14.33
N PHE A 340 16.38 21.17 -13.05
CA PHE A 340 15.79 19.88 -12.66
C PHE A 340 14.36 19.68 -13.17
N VAL A 341 13.55 20.74 -13.18
CA VAL A 341 12.21 20.72 -13.77
C VAL A 341 12.28 20.45 -15.27
N GLN A 342 13.20 21.09 -16.00
CA GLN A 342 13.42 20.79 -17.42
C GLN A 342 13.88 19.35 -17.63
N ALA A 343 14.78 18.84 -16.79
CA ALA A 343 15.23 17.46 -16.85
C ALA A 343 14.08 16.45 -16.69
N ARG A 344 13.17 16.70 -15.75
CA ARG A 344 11.97 15.86 -15.56
C ARG A 344 11.05 15.94 -16.77
N ASP A 345 10.74 17.15 -17.23
CA ASP A 345 9.75 17.35 -18.28
C ASP A 345 10.25 16.87 -19.65
N LEU A 346 11.56 16.91 -19.91
CA LEU A 346 12.19 16.39 -21.12
C LEU A 346 12.50 14.88 -21.06
N ASP A 347 12.36 14.24 -19.90
CA ASP A 347 12.72 12.82 -19.69
C ASP A 347 12.05 11.95 -20.77
N PRO A 348 12.82 11.30 -21.66
CA PRO A 348 12.28 10.54 -22.78
C PRO A 348 11.52 9.30 -22.30
N ARG A 349 11.62 8.95 -21.01
CA ARG A 349 10.73 8.00 -20.36
C ARG A 349 10.06 8.72 -19.19
N PRO A 350 8.89 9.33 -19.40
CA PRO A 350 8.22 10.13 -18.38
C PRO A 350 7.65 9.26 -17.24
N TRP A 351 8.54 8.74 -16.40
CA TRP A 351 8.23 8.00 -15.17
C TRP A 351 7.63 8.92 -14.10
N ARG A 352 7.98 10.20 -14.16
CA ARG A 352 7.50 11.26 -13.28
C ARG A 352 6.47 12.09 -14.04
N ALA A 353 5.48 12.61 -13.33
CA ALA A 353 4.47 13.48 -13.92
C ALA A 353 5.13 14.83 -14.30
N PRO A 354 4.96 15.32 -15.54
CA PRO A 354 5.49 16.62 -15.95
C PRO A 354 4.70 17.78 -15.32
N VAL A 355 5.21 19.03 -15.43
CA VAL A 355 4.52 20.23 -14.92
C VAL A 355 3.06 20.31 -15.39
N ALA A 356 2.81 19.89 -16.64
CA ALA A 356 1.47 19.90 -17.25
C ALA A 356 0.41 19.15 -16.43
N ALA A 357 0.80 18.11 -15.68
CA ALA A 357 -0.12 17.37 -14.81
C ALA A 357 -0.64 18.23 -13.65
N ASN A 358 0.26 18.94 -12.95
CA ASN A 358 -0.13 19.83 -11.85
C ASN A 358 -0.90 21.06 -12.34
N ILE A 359 -0.60 21.56 -13.55
CA ILE A 359 -1.43 22.58 -14.20
C ILE A 359 -2.86 22.07 -14.42
N ALA A 360 -3.03 20.83 -14.90
CA ALA A 360 -4.35 20.23 -15.07
C ALA A 360 -5.08 20.07 -13.74
N VAL A 361 -4.43 19.52 -12.71
CA VAL A 361 -5.04 19.35 -11.37
C VAL A 361 -5.54 20.69 -10.80
N ARG A 362 -4.68 21.71 -10.76
CA ARG A 362 -5.05 23.04 -10.23
C ARG A 362 -6.19 23.69 -11.02
N ARG A 363 -6.16 23.56 -12.34
CA ARG A 363 -7.19 24.10 -13.23
C ARG A 363 -8.54 23.43 -12.99
N VAL A 364 -8.58 22.10 -12.95
CA VAL A 364 -9.82 21.35 -12.70
C VAL A 364 -10.35 21.65 -11.30
N ALA A 365 -9.50 21.68 -10.27
CA ALA A 365 -9.93 22.00 -8.91
C ALA A 365 -10.62 23.37 -8.85
N ARG A 366 -10.00 24.39 -9.45
CA ARG A 366 -10.57 25.75 -9.51
C ARG A 366 -11.88 25.81 -10.29
N GLU A 367 -11.96 25.16 -11.45
CA GLU A 367 -13.12 25.29 -12.36
C GLU A 367 -14.31 24.45 -11.92
N GLU A 368 -14.07 23.28 -11.31
CA GLU A 368 -15.12 22.39 -10.82
C GLU A 368 -15.49 22.66 -9.35
N GLY A 369 -14.77 23.57 -8.67
CA GLY A 369 -14.98 23.89 -7.26
C GLY A 369 -14.52 22.81 -6.28
N ALA A 370 -13.60 21.93 -6.68
CA ALA A 370 -13.02 20.93 -5.80
C ALA A 370 -12.00 21.55 -4.84
N LEU A 371 -11.84 20.96 -3.66
CA LEU A 371 -10.78 21.30 -2.73
C LEU A 371 -9.42 20.91 -3.34
N LEU A 372 -8.39 21.70 -3.05
CA LEU A 372 -7.06 21.50 -3.60
C LEU A 372 -6.05 21.27 -2.48
N ALA A 373 -5.45 20.07 -2.47
CA ALA A 373 -4.28 19.78 -1.65
C ALA A 373 -3.00 20.14 -2.42
N GLU A 374 -2.36 21.22 -1.99
CA GLU A 374 -1.09 21.74 -2.53
C GLU A 374 0.12 20.94 -2.03
N VAL A 375 0.14 19.64 -2.33
CA VAL A 375 1.22 18.70 -2.02
C VAL A 375 2.55 19.15 -2.63
N GLU A 376 2.58 19.56 -3.91
CA GLU A 376 3.80 20.00 -4.59
C GLU A 376 4.46 21.16 -3.80
N SER A 377 3.67 22.19 -3.51
CA SER A 377 4.13 23.37 -2.77
C SER A 377 4.59 23.02 -1.36
N ARG A 378 3.87 22.13 -0.67
CA ARG A 378 4.24 21.70 0.69
C ARG A 378 5.53 20.89 0.71
N PHE A 379 5.73 19.98 -0.25
CA PHE A 379 6.98 19.22 -0.38
C PHE A 379 8.16 20.14 -0.65
N LEU A 380 8.01 21.10 -1.57
CA LEU A 380 9.05 22.09 -1.86
C LEU A 380 9.44 22.90 -0.63
N ALA A 381 8.47 23.32 0.19
CA ALA A 381 8.73 24.06 1.42
C ALA A 381 9.48 23.24 2.49
N HIS A 382 9.48 21.91 2.37
CA HIS A 382 10.19 20.97 3.27
C HIS A 382 11.44 20.36 2.61
N SER A 383 11.88 20.94 1.50
CA SER A 383 13.05 20.52 0.73
C SER A 383 14.06 21.66 0.60
N PRO A 384 15.32 21.38 0.21
CA PRO A 384 16.26 22.43 -0.16
C PRO A 384 15.75 23.29 -1.33
N ASP A 385 16.24 24.54 -1.44
CA ASP A 385 15.80 25.52 -2.46
C ASP A 385 15.83 24.97 -3.90
N ALA A 386 16.77 24.08 -4.20
CA ALA A 386 16.91 23.46 -5.50
C ALA A 386 15.81 22.42 -5.86
N GLY A 387 14.85 22.15 -4.96
CA GLY A 387 13.68 21.30 -5.20
C GLY A 387 13.61 20.02 -4.35
N VAL A 388 12.67 19.14 -4.70
CA VAL A 388 12.39 17.89 -3.96
C VAL A 388 13.41 16.80 -4.30
N GLY A 389 13.90 16.08 -3.28
CA GLY A 389 14.89 15.01 -3.42
C GLY A 389 14.66 13.80 -2.51
N TRP A 390 15.76 13.12 -2.18
CA TRP A 390 15.79 11.85 -1.45
C TRP A 390 15.32 11.94 0.01
N GLU A 391 15.20 13.15 0.55
CA GLU A 391 14.68 13.42 1.89
C GLU A 391 13.18 13.10 2.02
N LEU A 392 12.40 13.33 0.96
CA LEU A 392 10.96 13.11 0.94
C LEU A 392 10.51 12.07 -0.08
N VAL A 393 11.39 11.62 -0.99
CA VAL A 393 11.06 10.62 -2.03
C VAL A 393 12.04 9.45 -1.98
N ALA A 394 11.51 8.23 -1.84
CA ALA A 394 12.29 6.99 -1.69
C ALA A 394 12.92 6.55 -3.02
N ASP A 395 12.21 6.74 -4.13
CA ASP A 395 12.68 6.48 -5.49
C ASP A 395 12.54 7.72 -6.41
N HIS A 396 12.08 7.52 -7.65
CA HIS A 396 11.81 8.58 -8.61
C HIS A 396 10.51 9.36 -8.30
N LEU A 397 9.52 8.77 -7.62
CA LEU A 397 8.23 9.41 -7.33
C LEU A 397 7.56 9.01 -6.02
N HIS A 398 7.88 7.86 -5.44
CA HIS A 398 7.20 7.34 -4.27
C HIS A 398 7.74 8.01 -3.00
N PRO A 399 6.88 8.63 -2.17
CA PRO A 399 7.32 9.31 -0.97
C PRO A 399 8.04 8.39 0.03
N THR A 400 8.98 8.92 0.81
CA THR A 400 9.49 8.27 2.03
C THR A 400 8.38 8.18 3.08
N ALA A 401 8.62 7.53 4.23
CA ALA A 401 7.64 7.52 5.33
C ALA A 401 7.29 8.96 5.78
N ALA A 402 8.29 9.85 5.84
CA ALA A 402 8.08 11.28 6.10
C ALA A 402 7.28 11.96 4.98
N GLY A 403 7.55 11.63 3.71
CA GLY A 403 6.75 12.13 2.60
C GLY A 403 5.30 11.63 2.60
N GLN A 404 5.04 10.37 2.98
CA GLN A 404 3.68 9.84 3.14
C GLN A 404 2.90 10.61 4.22
N MET A 405 3.55 10.93 5.33
CA MET A 405 2.98 11.79 6.37
C MET A 405 2.68 13.20 5.85
N LEU A 406 3.64 13.82 5.13
CA LEU A 406 3.49 15.17 4.60
C LEU A 406 2.37 15.27 3.55
N LEU A 407 2.16 14.20 2.78
CA LEU A 407 1.03 14.06 1.87
C LEU A 407 -0.30 14.07 2.64
N ALA A 408 -0.42 13.29 3.72
CA ALA A 408 -1.62 13.29 4.57
C ALA A 408 -1.87 14.67 5.21
N ARG A 409 -0.83 15.34 5.74
CA ARG A 409 -0.94 16.70 6.29
C ARG A 409 -1.40 17.71 5.24
N SER A 410 -0.97 17.58 3.99
CA SER A 410 -1.42 18.44 2.89
C SER A 410 -2.92 18.32 2.63
N ILE A 411 -3.48 17.12 2.81
CA ILE A 411 -4.91 16.85 2.69
C ILE A 411 -5.67 17.47 3.86
N ILE A 412 -5.17 17.30 5.11
CA ILE A 412 -5.78 17.94 6.29
C ILE A 412 -5.88 19.46 6.11
N THR A 413 -4.82 20.12 5.65
CA THR A 413 -4.86 21.57 5.37
C THR A 413 -5.89 21.93 4.28
N ALA A 414 -6.11 21.09 3.28
CA ALA A 414 -7.14 21.34 2.26
C ALA A 414 -8.56 21.24 2.85
N LEU A 415 -8.77 20.42 3.88
CA LEU A 415 -10.06 20.23 4.54
C LEU A 415 -10.50 21.40 5.42
N GLU A 416 -9.63 22.37 5.75
CA GLU A 416 -10.03 23.61 6.42
C GLU A 416 -11.11 24.41 5.65
N LYS A 417 -11.22 24.15 4.34
CA LYS A 417 -12.24 24.76 3.46
C LYS A 417 -13.37 23.82 3.10
N ALA A 418 -13.38 22.60 3.67
CA ALA A 418 -14.40 21.61 3.37
C ALA A 418 -15.73 21.99 4.03
N PRO A 419 -16.86 21.62 3.41
CA PRO A 419 -18.16 21.74 4.07
C PRO A 419 -18.27 20.72 5.21
N SER A 420 -19.25 20.94 6.09
CA SER A 420 -19.66 19.96 7.10
C SER A 420 -19.92 18.57 6.48
N PRO A 421 -19.56 17.47 7.15
CA PRO A 421 -19.04 17.35 8.52
C PRO A 421 -17.52 17.54 8.64
N TRP A 422 -16.84 17.97 7.57
CA TRP A 422 -15.39 18.07 7.47
C TRP A 422 -14.85 19.47 7.75
N ASP A 423 -15.69 20.39 8.20
CA ASP A 423 -15.34 21.78 8.50
C ASP A 423 -14.47 21.84 9.77
N ILE A 424 -13.16 21.62 9.60
CA ILE A 424 -12.19 21.68 10.71
C ILE A 424 -11.87 23.15 11.02
N ALA A 425 -11.76 23.50 12.31
CA ALA A 425 -11.36 24.83 12.76
C ALA A 425 -9.96 25.23 12.24
N SER A 426 -9.72 26.53 12.05
CA SER A 426 -8.39 27.06 11.72
C SER A 426 -7.33 26.67 12.76
N GLU A 427 -6.07 26.49 12.33
CA GLU A 427 -4.93 26.05 13.17
C GLU A 427 -4.96 24.56 13.55
N VAL A 428 -5.41 23.72 12.61
CA VAL A 428 -5.54 22.26 12.77
C VAL A 428 -4.26 21.60 13.26
N ASP A 429 -3.10 22.08 12.80
CA ASP A 429 -1.80 21.49 13.13
C ASP A 429 -1.51 21.47 14.65
N GLN A 430 -2.14 22.33 15.46
CA GLN A 430 -1.97 22.34 16.93
C GLN A 430 -2.73 21.19 17.64
N HIS A 431 -3.72 20.60 16.97
CA HIS A 431 -4.57 19.54 17.52
C HIS A 431 -4.13 18.15 17.04
N LEU A 432 -3.14 18.08 16.15
CA LEU A 432 -2.58 16.84 15.64
C LEU A 432 -1.38 16.40 16.49
N ARG A 433 -1.13 15.09 16.52
CA ARG A 433 0.10 14.56 17.11
C ARG A 433 1.33 14.93 16.29
N THR A 434 2.49 14.80 16.92
CA THR A 434 3.79 14.90 16.25
C THR A 434 3.98 13.73 15.27
N ASP A 435 4.86 13.92 14.28
CA ASP A 435 5.17 12.87 13.30
C ASP A 435 5.73 11.59 13.97
N ASP A 436 6.51 11.74 15.04
CA ASP A 436 7.09 10.62 15.79
C ASP A 436 6.02 9.80 16.52
N GLU A 437 5.01 10.48 17.10
CA GLU A 437 3.89 9.82 17.75
C GLU A 437 3.03 9.04 16.75
N TYR A 438 2.74 9.61 15.57
CA TYR A 438 2.02 8.88 14.53
C TYR A 438 2.80 7.65 14.02
N ARG A 439 4.12 7.79 13.79
CA ARG A 439 4.98 6.65 13.40
C ARG A 439 5.03 5.58 14.47
N SER A 440 5.11 5.96 15.75
CA SER A 440 5.05 5.01 16.87
C SER A 440 3.72 4.27 16.93
N ARG A 441 2.60 5.00 16.82
CA ARG A 441 1.23 4.43 16.83
C ARG A 441 0.98 3.51 15.64
N LEU A 442 1.51 3.82 14.47
CA LEU A 442 1.39 2.96 13.29
C LEU A 442 2.48 1.89 13.21
N GLY A 443 3.35 1.82 14.22
CA GLY A 443 4.37 0.79 14.34
C GLY A 443 5.43 0.86 13.25
N ASP A 444 6.10 2.00 13.07
CA ASP A 444 7.30 2.14 12.24
C ASP A 444 8.45 1.27 12.78
N LEU A 445 9.01 0.39 11.94
CA LEU A 445 9.98 -0.63 12.35
C LEU A 445 11.26 -0.60 11.50
N PRO A 446 12.44 -0.83 12.11
CA PRO A 446 13.71 -0.79 11.40
C PRO A 446 13.84 -1.89 10.33
N VAL A 447 13.22 -3.07 10.51
CA VAL A 447 13.30 -4.14 9.50
C VAL A 447 12.53 -3.83 8.21
N GLU A 448 11.50 -3.01 8.29
CA GLU A 448 10.72 -2.60 7.11
C GLU A 448 11.43 -1.47 6.40
N GLN A 449 12.05 -0.54 7.14
CA GLN A 449 13.00 0.40 6.56
C GLN A 449 14.12 -0.32 5.82
N LEU A 450 14.68 -1.40 6.39
CA LEU A 450 15.65 -2.24 5.71
C LEU A 450 15.09 -2.86 4.42
N SER A 451 13.85 -3.36 4.46
CA SER A 451 13.19 -3.95 3.29
C SER A 451 13.05 -2.90 2.18
N VAL A 452 12.57 -1.69 2.50
CA VAL A 452 12.50 -0.56 1.57
C VAL A 452 13.88 -0.24 0.99
N LEU A 453 14.92 -0.09 1.82
CA LEU A 453 16.27 0.23 1.35
C LEU A 453 16.80 -0.83 0.36
N ARG A 454 16.60 -2.13 0.66
CA ARG A 454 17.01 -3.23 -0.23
C ARG A 454 16.21 -3.23 -1.53
N SER A 455 14.90 -3.03 -1.46
CA SER A 455 14.04 -2.96 -2.65
C SER A 455 14.37 -1.78 -3.55
N MET A 456 14.64 -0.60 -2.97
CA MET A 456 15.06 0.57 -3.75
C MET A 456 16.46 0.39 -4.34
N ALA A 457 17.39 -0.24 -3.59
CA ALA A 457 18.72 -0.56 -4.12
C ALA A 457 18.63 -1.51 -5.32
N ALA A 458 17.77 -2.54 -5.24
CA ALA A 458 17.51 -3.46 -6.34
C ALA A 458 16.87 -2.74 -7.54
N LEU A 459 15.89 -1.86 -7.31
CA LEU A 459 15.26 -1.05 -8.36
C LEU A 459 16.31 -0.22 -9.12
N PHE A 460 17.16 0.52 -8.40
CA PHE A 460 18.22 1.35 -9.00
C PHE A 460 19.43 0.56 -9.51
N SER A 461 19.43 -0.76 -9.36
CA SER A 461 20.45 -1.64 -9.94
C SER A 461 19.94 -2.39 -11.16
N ALA A 462 18.66 -2.23 -11.52
CA ALA A 462 18.01 -2.93 -12.61
C ALA A 462 17.68 -1.97 -13.77
N GLN A 463 17.79 -2.46 -15.00
CA GLN A 463 17.35 -1.73 -16.19
C GLN A 463 15.84 -1.43 -16.13
N PRO A 464 15.39 -0.24 -16.54
CA PRO A 464 16.17 0.86 -17.12
C PRO A 464 16.63 1.93 -16.09
N MET A 465 16.51 1.63 -14.79
CA MET A 465 16.71 2.60 -13.71
C MET A 465 18.17 2.68 -13.21
N ASP A 466 19.03 1.78 -13.68
CA ASP A 466 20.46 1.67 -13.32
C ASP A 466 21.32 2.81 -13.87
N GLN A 467 21.04 3.29 -15.08
CA GLN A 467 21.84 4.32 -15.74
C GLN A 467 21.73 5.68 -15.03
N GLY A 468 22.85 6.23 -14.56
CA GLY A 468 22.92 7.53 -13.90
C GLY A 468 22.50 7.55 -12.43
N ASN A 469 22.02 6.42 -11.90
CA ASN A 469 21.59 6.25 -10.50
C ASN A 469 22.50 5.31 -9.70
N GLU A 470 23.65 4.90 -10.24
CA GLU A 470 24.57 3.92 -9.64
C GLU A 470 25.09 4.38 -8.28
N ARG A 471 25.32 5.70 -8.12
CA ARG A 471 25.71 6.29 -6.82
C ARG A 471 24.60 6.11 -5.79
N ARG A 472 23.34 6.29 -6.17
CA ARG A 472 22.18 6.12 -5.28
C ARG A 472 22.02 4.65 -4.88
N ALA A 473 22.13 3.72 -5.82
CA ALA A 473 22.13 2.29 -5.54
C ALA A 473 23.21 1.91 -4.49
N ARG A 474 24.45 2.39 -4.67
CA ARG A 474 25.54 2.18 -3.70
C ARG A 474 25.26 2.78 -2.33
N VAL A 475 24.65 3.98 -2.26
CA VAL A 475 24.27 4.60 -0.98
C VAL A 475 23.22 3.77 -0.27
N LEU A 476 22.18 3.32 -0.98
CA LEU A 476 21.11 2.50 -0.42
C LEU A 476 21.64 1.14 0.07
N HIS A 477 22.53 0.50 -0.69
CA HIS A 477 23.21 -0.74 -0.25
C HIS A 477 23.96 -0.53 1.07
N ARG A 478 24.81 0.51 1.16
CA ARG A 478 25.53 0.81 2.41
C ARG A 478 24.59 1.14 3.58
N GLN A 479 23.51 1.86 3.33
CA GLN A 479 22.50 2.16 4.35
C GLN A 479 21.81 0.87 4.83
N ALA A 480 21.47 -0.04 3.92
CA ALA A 480 20.89 -1.33 4.24
C ALA A 480 21.85 -2.22 5.03
N GLU A 481 23.13 -2.27 4.66
CA GLU A 481 24.18 -3.00 5.39
C GLU A 481 24.36 -2.43 6.80
N GLY A 482 24.53 -1.11 6.93
CA GLY A 482 24.67 -0.48 8.24
C GLY A 482 23.43 -0.65 9.12
N LEU A 483 22.22 -0.68 8.54
CA LEU A 483 21.00 -0.97 9.30
C LEU A 483 20.94 -2.45 9.71
N TRP A 484 21.29 -3.38 8.82
CA TRP A 484 21.36 -4.81 9.10
C TRP A 484 22.32 -5.16 10.24
N GLU A 485 23.46 -4.48 10.31
CA GLU A 485 24.45 -4.65 11.38
C GLU A 485 23.90 -4.20 12.75
N ARG A 486 23.08 -3.14 12.78
CA ARG A 486 22.44 -2.61 13.98
C ARG A 486 21.26 -3.45 14.49
N LEU A 487 20.65 -4.27 13.63
CA LEU A 487 19.56 -5.16 14.04
C LEU A 487 20.04 -6.19 15.07
N SER A 488 19.17 -6.52 16.02
CA SER A 488 19.42 -7.59 16.97
C SER A 488 19.50 -8.96 16.28
N ALA A 489 20.09 -9.95 16.97
CA ALA A 489 20.12 -11.32 16.46
C ALA A 489 18.71 -11.90 16.23
N GLY A 490 17.73 -11.51 17.06
CA GLY A 490 16.33 -11.92 16.88
C GLY A 490 15.69 -11.28 15.65
N GLU A 491 15.95 -9.99 15.41
CA GLU A 491 15.47 -9.29 14.22
C GLU A 491 16.03 -9.90 12.94
N ARG A 492 17.34 -10.15 12.88
CA ARG A 492 17.97 -10.78 11.70
C ARG A 492 17.40 -12.16 11.40
N ARG A 493 17.24 -13.03 12.42
CA ARG A 493 16.62 -14.35 12.25
C ARG A 493 15.19 -14.27 11.74
N GLY A 494 14.41 -13.30 12.21
CA GLY A 494 13.06 -13.08 11.73
C GLY A 494 13.00 -12.68 10.26
N VAL A 495 13.88 -11.75 9.85
CA VAL A 495 14.01 -11.34 8.44
C VAL A 495 14.42 -12.53 7.56
N GLU A 496 15.39 -13.34 8.01
CA GLU A 496 15.85 -14.53 7.28
C GLU A 496 14.73 -15.57 7.11
N ARG A 497 13.93 -15.84 8.15
CA ARG A 497 12.77 -16.74 8.06
C ARG A 497 11.72 -16.24 7.07
N TRP A 498 11.44 -14.93 7.08
CA TRP A 498 10.52 -14.32 6.13
C TRP A 498 11.03 -14.46 4.69
N MET A 499 12.30 -14.14 4.44
CA MET A 499 12.93 -14.28 3.11
C MET A 499 12.93 -15.73 2.61
N ALA A 500 13.08 -16.70 3.51
CA ALA A 500 13.04 -18.11 3.18
C ALA A 500 11.61 -18.65 2.90
N GLY A 501 10.56 -17.84 3.10
CA GLY A 501 9.16 -18.25 2.91
C GLY A 501 8.70 -19.34 3.89
N GLN A 502 9.35 -19.46 5.05
CA GLN A 502 9.16 -20.57 5.99
C GLN A 502 7.95 -20.40 6.93
N ALA A 503 7.30 -19.24 6.95
CA ALA A 503 6.19 -18.94 7.87
C ALA A 503 5.21 -17.91 7.27
N SER A 504 4.86 -16.84 8.01
CA SER A 504 3.88 -15.83 7.54
C SER A 504 4.44 -14.99 6.40
N ASP A 505 3.58 -14.51 5.49
CA ASP A 505 3.96 -13.50 4.49
C ASP A 505 4.20 -12.10 5.14
N VAL A 506 3.82 -11.92 6.41
CA VAL A 506 3.97 -10.67 7.18
C VAL A 506 5.35 -10.59 7.83
N LEU A 507 6.20 -9.66 7.37
CA LEU A 507 7.57 -9.47 7.88
C LEU A 507 7.60 -9.20 9.40
N SER A 508 6.79 -8.25 9.87
CA SER A 508 6.75 -7.86 11.28
C SER A 508 6.40 -9.04 12.20
N LEU A 509 5.49 -9.93 11.79
CA LEU A 509 5.14 -11.12 12.57
C LEU A 509 6.27 -12.14 12.65
N ASN A 510 6.99 -12.40 11.54
CA ASN A 510 8.14 -13.32 11.56
C ASN A 510 9.22 -12.85 12.53
N VAL A 511 9.45 -11.54 12.57
CA VAL A 511 10.40 -10.93 13.50
C VAL A 511 9.87 -10.94 14.93
N ALA A 512 8.58 -10.67 15.14
CA ALA A 512 7.96 -10.75 16.46
C ALA A 512 8.15 -12.13 17.09
N GLU A 513 7.91 -13.21 16.33
CA GLU A 513 8.10 -14.58 16.82
C GLU A 513 9.58 -14.88 17.12
N ALA A 514 10.50 -14.47 16.24
CA ALA A 514 11.93 -14.70 16.45
C ALA A 514 12.48 -13.94 17.68
N LEU A 515 11.94 -12.76 17.97
CA LEU A 515 12.25 -11.97 19.16
C LEU A 515 11.62 -12.57 20.42
N PHE A 516 10.36 -13.00 20.33
CA PHE A 516 9.68 -13.66 21.44
C PHE A 516 10.41 -14.95 21.86
N SER A 517 10.79 -15.80 20.91
CA SER A 517 11.60 -17.00 21.18
C SER A 517 12.98 -16.66 21.77
N ALA A 518 13.52 -15.48 21.45
CA ALA A 518 14.76 -14.98 22.02
C ALA A 518 14.58 -14.31 23.40
N GLN A 519 13.35 -14.27 23.92
CA GLN A 519 12.96 -13.58 25.15
C GLN A 519 13.22 -12.06 25.14
N ASP A 520 13.32 -11.45 23.95
CA ASP A 520 13.39 -10.00 23.79
C ASP A 520 11.96 -9.41 23.71
N TYR A 521 11.26 -9.48 24.84
CA TYR A 521 9.84 -9.08 24.94
C TYR A 521 9.57 -7.61 24.62
N PRO A 522 10.41 -6.62 24.99
CA PRO A 522 10.17 -5.23 24.62
C PRO A 522 10.11 -5.03 23.11
N ARG A 523 11.06 -5.61 22.36
CA ARG A 523 11.03 -5.52 20.90
C ARG A 523 9.90 -6.38 20.33
N ALA A 524 9.72 -7.61 20.82
CA ALA A 524 8.62 -8.47 20.35
C ALA A 524 7.26 -7.76 20.47
N GLN A 525 7.00 -7.06 21.59
CA GLN A 525 5.79 -6.27 21.81
C GLN A 525 5.55 -5.25 20.69
N ALA A 526 6.55 -4.44 20.35
CA ALA A 526 6.44 -3.43 19.28
C ALA A 526 6.15 -4.09 17.91
N TYR A 527 6.77 -5.24 17.63
CA TYR A 527 6.58 -5.95 16.38
C TYR A 527 5.22 -6.64 16.27
N TYR A 528 4.70 -7.22 17.35
CA TYR A 528 3.33 -7.74 17.38
C TYR A 528 2.30 -6.62 17.21
N HIS A 529 2.54 -5.46 17.82
CA HIS A 529 1.70 -4.26 17.63
C HIS A 529 1.67 -3.80 16.16
N ALA A 530 2.81 -3.80 15.48
CA ALA A 530 2.87 -3.52 14.04
C ALA A 530 2.14 -4.58 13.20
N ALA A 531 2.32 -5.86 13.49
CA ALA A 531 1.71 -6.97 12.74
C ALA A 531 0.18 -6.90 12.71
N ARG A 532 -0.45 -6.57 13.85
CA ARG A 532 -1.91 -6.45 13.98
C ARG A 532 -2.53 -5.28 13.23
N LEU A 533 -1.74 -4.24 12.97
CA LEU A 533 -2.18 -3.08 12.20
C LEU A 533 -2.03 -3.35 10.69
N GLU A 534 -1.08 -4.21 10.29
CA GLU A 534 -0.80 -4.50 8.89
C GLU A 534 -1.85 -5.41 8.23
N GLU A 535 -2.32 -6.44 8.94
CA GLU A 535 -3.29 -7.43 8.43
C GLU A 535 -4.44 -7.67 9.42
N PRO A 536 -5.34 -6.68 9.63
CA PRO A 536 -6.49 -6.83 10.52
C PRO A 536 -7.45 -7.92 10.02
N TYR A 537 -8.23 -8.55 10.92
CA TYR A 537 -9.13 -9.67 10.62
C TYR A 537 -8.44 -10.94 10.08
N THR A 538 -7.19 -11.19 10.49
CA THR A 538 -6.47 -12.43 10.19
C THR A 538 -6.08 -13.18 11.47
N ILE A 539 -6.04 -14.52 11.41
CA ILE A 539 -5.73 -15.34 12.60
C ILE A 539 -4.37 -14.96 13.17
N TRP A 540 -3.37 -14.88 12.29
CA TRP A 540 -1.98 -14.66 12.67
C TRP A 540 -1.60 -13.20 12.79
N GLY A 541 -2.00 -12.40 11.80
CA GLY A 541 -1.68 -10.98 11.73
C GLY A 541 -2.42 -10.19 12.81
N ASP A 542 -3.69 -10.49 13.10
CA ASP A 542 -4.51 -9.73 14.06
C ASP A 542 -4.72 -10.45 15.39
N LEU A 543 -5.43 -11.58 15.39
CA LEU A 543 -5.87 -12.21 16.64
C LEU A 543 -4.68 -12.67 17.49
N TRP A 544 -3.80 -13.49 16.92
CA TRP A 544 -2.61 -13.99 17.60
C TRP A 544 -1.64 -12.86 17.97
N ALA A 545 -1.35 -11.95 17.03
CA ALA A 545 -0.45 -10.83 17.31
C ALA A 545 -0.99 -9.92 18.43
N THR A 546 -2.29 -9.67 18.51
CA THR A 546 -2.91 -8.91 19.60
C THR A 546 -2.70 -9.61 20.94
N LEU A 547 -2.97 -10.92 21.02
CA LEU A 547 -2.73 -11.68 22.25
C LEU A 547 -1.26 -11.65 22.66
N ARG A 548 -0.34 -11.82 21.71
CA ARG A 548 1.11 -11.81 21.98
C ARG A 548 1.64 -10.43 22.34
N TRP A 549 1.09 -9.37 21.76
CA TRP A 549 1.38 -7.99 22.15
C TRP A 549 1.07 -7.76 23.63
N VAL A 550 -0.14 -8.11 24.06
CA VAL A 550 -0.54 -8.01 25.48
C VAL A 550 0.28 -8.94 26.37
N ARG A 551 0.56 -10.15 25.88
CA ARG A 551 1.37 -11.15 26.60
C ARG A 551 2.78 -10.65 26.88
N CYS A 552 3.44 -10.01 25.92
CA CYS A 552 4.76 -9.43 26.14
C CYS A 552 4.71 -8.42 27.29
N GLY A 553 3.71 -7.54 27.30
CA GLY A 553 3.51 -6.58 28.39
C GLY A 553 3.33 -7.26 29.75
N GLN A 554 2.48 -8.27 29.83
CA GLN A 554 2.26 -9.05 31.06
C GLN A 554 3.55 -9.71 31.56
N ILE A 555 4.35 -10.31 30.67
CA ILE A 555 5.63 -10.95 31.04
C ILE A 555 6.62 -9.92 31.60
N MET A 556 6.60 -8.70 31.08
CA MET A 556 7.42 -7.59 31.56
C MET A 556 6.86 -6.93 32.83
N GLY A 557 5.76 -7.44 33.40
CA GLY A 557 5.12 -6.87 34.59
C GLY A 557 4.36 -5.57 34.33
N GLN A 558 4.06 -5.25 33.07
CA GLN A 558 3.27 -4.07 32.72
C GLN A 558 1.79 -4.28 33.06
N ALA A 559 1.15 -3.24 33.57
CA ALA A 559 -0.30 -3.23 33.75
C ALA A 559 -1.00 -3.13 32.39
N LEU A 560 -2.19 -3.73 32.28
CA LEU A 560 -3.00 -3.66 31.07
C LEU A 560 -3.52 -2.21 30.87
N GLY A 561 -3.01 -1.52 29.85
CA GLY A 561 -3.41 -0.15 29.51
C GLY A 561 -4.78 -0.08 28.85
N ALA A 562 -5.24 1.16 28.57
CA ALA A 562 -6.52 1.40 27.92
C ALA A 562 -6.53 0.92 26.46
N GLY A 563 -5.41 1.12 25.74
CA GLY A 563 -5.25 0.68 24.35
C GLY A 563 -5.30 -0.84 24.22
N GLU A 564 -4.62 -1.57 25.11
CA GLU A 564 -4.67 -3.03 25.16
C GLU A 564 -6.07 -3.55 25.47
N ARG A 565 -6.80 -2.93 26.40
CA ARG A 565 -8.19 -3.30 26.71
C ARG A 565 -9.12 -3.10 25.52
N ALA A 566 -9.06 -1.94 24.88
CA ALA A 566 -9.87 -1.63 23.71
C ALA A 566 -9.59 -2.63 22.58
N ALA A 567 -8.31 -2.95 22.37
CA ALA A 567 -7.87 -3.94 21.41
C ALA A 567 -8.38 -5.36 21.68
N LEU A 568 -8.37 -5.82 22.93
CA LEU A 568 -8.88 -7.14 23.30
C LEU A 568 -10.40 -7.21 23.14
N GLY A 569 -11.11 -6.12 23.45
CA GLY A 569 -12.55 -6.00 23.16
C GLY A 569 -12.84 -6.11 21.66
N ALA A 570 -12.16 -5.31 20.85
CA ALA A 570 -12.29 -5.37 19.39
C ALA A 570 -11.91 -6.76 18.83
N LEU A 571 -10.90 -7.42 19.39
CA LEU A 571 -10.52 -8.79 19.02
C LEU A 571 -11.67 -9.78 19.22
N LEU A 572 -12.36 -9.72 20.37
CA LEU A 572 -13.51 -10.58 20.65
C LEU A 572 -14.65 -10.34 19.66
N ASP A 573 -14.91 -9.08 19.32
CA ASP A 573 -15.93 -8.74 18.31
C ASP A 573 -15.58 -9.28 16.92
N ARG A 574 -14.31 -9.14 16.50
CA ARG A 574 -13.81 -9.66 15.21
C ARG A 574 -13.86 -11.18 15.16
N LEU A 575 -13.54 -11.84 16.28
CA LEU A 575 -13.51 -13.29 16.38
C LEU A 575 -14.87 -13.90 16.02
N HIS A 576 -15.99 -13.28 16.38
CA HIS A 576 -17.32 -13.77 16.00
C HIS A 576 -17.52 -13.88 14.48
N PHE A 577 -16.98 -12.92 13.71
CA PHE A 577 -17.03 -12.97 12.24
C PHE A 577 -16.07 -14.01 11.68
N MET A 578 -14.83 -14.04 12.20
CA MET A 578 -13.79 -14.93 11.72
C MET A 578 -14.08 -16.41 12.02
N ALA A 579 -14.77 -16.70 13.12
CA ALA A 579 -15.19 -18.04 13.49
C ALA A 579 -16.21 -18.67 12.51
N GLN A 580 -16.82 -17.87 11.62
CA GLN A 580 -17.67 -18.39 10.54
C GLN A 580 -16.86 -18.98 9.37
N ALA A 581 -15.54 -18.75 9.33
CA ALA A 581 -14.70 -19.28 8.27
C ALA A 581 -14.61 -20.83 8.35
N PRO A 582 -14.69 -21.56 7.23
CA PRO A 582 -14.73 -23.03 7.23
C PRO A 582 -13.53 -23.71 7.91
N ASP A 583 -12.39 -23.04 7.94
CA ASP A 583 -11.12 -23.53 8.49
C ASP A 583 -10.90 -23.13 9.97
N PHE A 584 -11.84 -22.41 10.58
CA PHE A 584 -11.77 -21.98 11.97
C PHE A 584 -12.35 -23.06 12.91
N SER A 585 -11.50 -23.71 13.72
CA SER A 585 -11.99 -24.76 14.64
C SER A 585 -12.63 -24.16 15.90
N PRO A 586 -13.68 -24.80 16.48
CA PRO A 586 -14.23 -24.38 17.77
C PRO A 586 -13.18 -24.34 18.89
N GLY A 587 -12.19 -25.22 18.84
CA GLY A 587 -11.08 -25.22 19.78
C GLY A 587 -10.19 -23.98 19.65
N LEU A 588 -9.91 -23.53 18.42
CA LEU A 588 -9.15 -22.30 18.17
C LEU A 588 -9.90 -21.07 18.66
N GLN A 589 -11.22 -21.01 18.42
CA GLN A 589 -12.06 -19.93 18.91
C GLN A 589 -12.00 -19.87 20.44
N ALA A 590 -12.26 -21.00 21.10
CA ALA A 590 -12.23 -21.08 22.55
C ALA A 590 -10.83 -20.76 23.13
N PHE A 591 -9.75 -21.12 22.44
CA PHE A 591 -8.39 -20.77 22.85
C PHE A 591 -8.18 -19.26 22.85
N ILE A 592 -8.57 -18.58 21.77
CA ILE A 592 -8.42 -17.12 21.62
C ILE A 592 -9.32 -16.38 22.63
N GLU A 593 -10.58 -16.80 22.78
CA GLU A 593 -11.50 -16.26 23.79
C GLU A 593 -10.93 -16.41 25.20
N GLY A 594 -10.45 -17.61 25.55
CA GLY A 594 -9.87 -17.90 26.85
C GLY A 594 -8.72 -16.96 27.18
N TYR A 595 -7.82 -16.76 26.23
CA TYR A 595 -6.66 -15.88 26.38
C TYR A 595 -7.07 -14.40 26.52
N ALA A 596 -8.02 -13.93 25.71
CA ALA A 596 -8.53 -12.57 25.81
C ALA A 596 -9.25 -12.32 27.16
N TYR A 597 -10.12 -13.24 27.58
CA TYR A 597 -10.82 -13.13 28.87
C TYR A 597 -9.86 -13.22 30.06
N HIS A 598 -8.82 -14.05 29.97
CA HIS A 598 -7.75 -14.10 30.98
C HIS A 598 -7.13 -12.71 31.18
N PHE A 599 -6.72 -12.05 30.10
CA PHE A 599 -6.15 -10.71 30.17
C PHE A 599 -7.13 -9.66 30.68
N LEU A 600 -8.40 -9.74 30.30
CA LEU A 600 -9.44 -8.84 30.79
C LEU A 600 -9.86 -9.12 32.24
N GLY A 601 -9.28 -10.12 32.91
CA GLY A 601 -9.61 -10.50 34.28
C GLY A 601 -10.95 -11.22 34.43
N GLN A 602 -11.57 -11.65 33.32
CA GLN A 602 -12.85 -12.37 33.30
C GLN A 602 -12.63 -13.89 33.51
N ARG A 603 -12.07 -14.25 34.67
CA ARG A 603 -11.54 -15.60 34.98
C ARG A 603 -12.52 -16.74 34.72
N GLY A 604 -13.78 -16.61 35.14
CA GLY A 604 -14.79 -17.66 34.93
C GLY A 604 -15.04 -17.97 33.44
N LYS A 605 -15.07 -16.92 32.60
CA LYS A 605 -15.20 -17.11 31.14
C LYS A 605 -13.93 -17.67 30.53
N ALA A 606 -12.77 -17.19 30.99
CA ALA A 606 -11.47 -17.68 30.54
C ALA A 606 -11.33 -19.18 30.77
N LEU A 607 -11.64 -19.65 31.99
CA LEU A 607 -11.55 -21.05 32.36
C LEU A 607 -12.48 -21.94 31.51
N ALA A 608 -13.75 -21.56 31.36
CA ALA A 608 -14.71 -22.30 30.54
C ALA A 608 -14.26 -22.41 29.06
N ALA A 609 -13.70 -21.34 28.52
CA ALA A 609 -13.17 -21.30 27.17
C ALA A 609 -11.92 -22.21 27.04
N PHE A 610 -10.97 -22.15 27.98
CA PHE A 610 -9.79 -23.04 27.94
C PHE A 610 -10.13 -24.52 28.13
N GLU A 611 -11.12 -24.86 28.96
CA GLU A 611 -11.61 -26.25 29.10
C GLU A 611 -12.26 -26.78 27.82
N THR A 612 -12.77 -25.88 26.97
CA THR A 612 -13.24 -26.21 25.62
C THR A 612 -12.06 -26.36 24.67
N ALA A 613 -11.13 -25.41 24.69
CA ALA A 613 -9.94 -25.40 23.82
C ALA A 613 -9.06 -26.64 24.02
N VAL A 614 -8.83 -27.06 25.27
CA VAL A 614 -7.97 -28.21 25.61
C VAL A 614 -8.51 -29.53 25.08
N LYS A 615 -9.80 -29.62 24.73
CA LYS A 615 -10.39 -30.83 24.11
C LYS A 615 -9.97 -30.99 22.65
N ASP A 616 -9.55 -29.92 21.97
CA ASP A 616 -9.08 -29.95 20.58
C ASP A 616 -7.60 -30.38 20.51
N ALA A 617 -7.35 -31.54 19.88
CA ALA A 617 -6.01 -32.11 19.74
C ALA A 617 -5.07 -31.23 18.89
N LYS A 618 -5.60 -30.45 17.94
CA LYS A 618 -4.80 -29.51 17.14
C LYS A 618 -4.30 -28.37 18.00
N ILE A 619 -5.15 -27.84 18.88
CA ILE A 619 -4.78 -26.78 19.82
C ILE A 619 -3.76 -27.29 20.83
N ARG A 620 -3.97 -28.49 21.39
CA ARG A 620 -2.99 -29.13 22.28
C ARG A 620 -1.62 -29.33 21.63
N ARG A 621 -1.56 -29.57 20.32
CA ARG A 621 -0.30 -29.73 19.59
C ARG A 621 0.35 -28.40 19.24
N GLN A 622 -0.44 -27.45 18.77
CA GLN A 622 0.06 -26.20 18.20
C GLN A 622 0.41 -25.16 19.27
N PHE A 623 -0.33 -25.12 20.37
CA PHE A 623 -0.21 -24.12 21.42
C PHE A 623 0.06 -24.74 22.79
N PHE A 624 0.74 -25.89 22.86
CA PHE A 624 0.80 -26.70 24.07
C PHE A 624 1.31 -25.94 25.31
N GLU A 625 2.40 -25.17 25.17
CA GLU A 625 2.99 -24.39 26.27
C GLU A 625 2.04 -23.26 26.69
N ASP A 626 1.64 -22.43 25.72
CA ASP A 626 0.76 -21.30 25.96
C ASP A 626 -0.56 -21.76 26.59
N LEU A 627 -1.19 -22.82 26.07
CA LEU A 627 -2.44 -23.38 26.58
C LEU A 627 -2.31 -23.85 28.03
N LEU A 628 -1.31 -24.70 28.32
CA LEU A 628 -1.15 -25.24 29.67
C LEU A 628 -0.85 -24.14 30.68
N GLU A 629 -0.03 -23.16 30.31
CA GLU A 629 0.37 -22.11 31.22
C GLU A 629 -0.82 -21.28 31.73
N VAL A 630 -1.67 -20.80 30.82
CA VAL A 630 -2.85 -19.99 31.22
C VAL A 630 -3.97 -20.85 31.81
N LEU A 631 -4.21 -22.06 31.28
CA LEU A 631 -5.23 -22.95 31.85
C LEU A 631 -4.92 -23.31 33.31
N VAL A 632 -3.66 -23.67 33.61
CA VAL A 632 -3.23 -23.98 34.97
C VAL A 632 -3.35 -22.75 35.88
N ALA A 633 -2.95 -21.57 35.40
CA ALA A 633 -3.09 -20.34 36.18
C ALA A 633 -4.56 -20.07 36.58
N GLU A 634 -5.50 -20.25 35.65
CA GLU A 634 -6.93 -20.09 35.92
C GLU A 634 -7.49 -21.19 36.84
N LEU A 635 -7.03 -22.44 36.71
CA LEU A 635 -7.44 -23.54 37.59
C LEU A 635 -6.95 -23.35 39.02
N ILE A 636 -5.69 -22.94 39.22
CA ILE A 636 -5.15 -22.61 40.55
C ILE A 636 -5.95 -21.46 41.16
N ALA A 637 -6.23 -20.42 40.39
CA ALA A 637 -7.03 -19.28 40.86
C ALA A 637 -8.46 -19.66 41.24
N ALA A 638 -8.99 -20.76 40.69
CA ALA A 638 -10.29 -21.32 41.01
C ALA A 638 -10.25 -22.44 42.09
N ASP A 639 -9.10 -22.66 42.73
CA ASP A 639 -8.88 -23.74 43.72
C ASP A 639 -9.09 -25.16 43.18
N ARG A 640 -8.83 -25.37 41.88
CA ARG A 640 -9.00 -26.65 41.16
C ARG A 640 -7.66 -27.33 40.88
N LEU A 641 -6.85 -27.52 41.93
CA LEU A 641 -5.48 -28.05 41.82
C LEU A 641 -5.40 -29.45 41.19
N ILE A 642 -6.35 -30.34 41.52
CA ILE A 642 -6.39 -31.71 40.98
C ILE A 642 -6.60 -31.69 39.46
N ASP A 643 -7.51 -30.84 38.98
CA ASP A 643 -7.78 -30.69 37.55
C ASP A 643 -6.57 -30.12 36.82
N ALA A 644 -5.86 -29.17 37.45
CA ALA A 644 -4.63 -28.60 36.91
C ALA A 644 -3.55 -29.68 36.71
N GLU A 645 -3.30 -30.52 37.73
CA GLU A 645 -2.36 -31.65 37.60
C GLU A 645 -2.80 -32.62 36.50
N HIS A 646 -4.09 -32.96 36.45
CA HIS A 646 -4.63 -33.89 35.46
C HIS A 646 -4.41 -33.39 34.02
N TYR A 647 -4.76 -32.13 33.73
CA TYR A 647 -4.55 -31.56 32.40
C TYR A 647 -3.08 -31.50 32.02
N VAL A 648 -2.19 -31.10 32.95
CA VAL A 648 -0.74 -31.06 32.68
C VAL A 648 -0.22 -32.44 32.31
N VAL A 649 -0.52 -33.47 33.10
CA VAL A 649 -0.07 -34.84 32.84
C VAL A 649 -0.62 -35.34 31.50
N GLN A 650 -1.90 -35.12 31.23
CA GLN A 650 -2.56 -35.55 30.00
C GLN A 650 -1.89 -34.92 28.77
N VAL A 651 -1.85 -33.59 28.70
CA VAL A 651 -1.35 -32.88 27.53
C VAL A 651 0.15 -33.11 27.34
N ALA A 652 0.95 -33.05 28.42
CA ALA A 652 2.39 -33.28 28.34
C ALA A 652 2.73 -34.70 27.87
N THR A 653 1.96 -35.70 28.31
CA THR A 653 2.15 -37.09 27.85
C THR A 653 1.81 -37.21 26.36
N GLU A 654 0.71 -36.62 25.91
CA GLU A 654 0.32 -36.63 24.50
C GLU A 654 1.35 -35.96 23.58
N GLN A 655 2.05 -34.92 24.06
CA GLN A 655 3.09 -34.22 23.29
C GLN A 655 4.50 -34.81 23.46
N GLY A 656 4.66 -35.88 24.24
CA GLY A 656 5.98 -36.45 24.55
C GLY A 656 6.88 -35.55 25.40
N GLN A 657 6.29 -34.60 26.14
CA GLN A 657 6.96 -33.59 26.97
C GLN A 657 6.81 -33.90 28.47
N GLN A 658 6.97 -35.17 28.86
CA GLN A 658 6.72 -35.62 30.24
C GLN A 658 7.58 -34.91 31.30
N ALA A 659 8.83 -34.58 30.97
CA ALA A 659 9.72 -33.83 31.87
C ALA A 659 9.20 -32.42 32.17
N PHE A 660 8.69 -31.71 31.14
CA PHE A 660 8.02 -30.42 31.32
C PHE A 660 6.78 -30.56 32.19
N GLY A 661 5.95 -31.58 31.93
CA GLY A 661 4.75 -31.84 32.72
C GLY A 661 5.04 -32.10 34.20
N GLN A 662 6.07 -32.90 34.50
CA GLN A 662 6.51 -33.17 35.88
C GLN A 662 6.96 -31.89 36.59
N ALA A 663 7.81 -31.08 35.95
CA ALA A 663 8.27 -29.82 36.52
C ALA A 663 7.10 -28.86 36.81
N LEU A 664 6.11 -28.78 35.92
CA LEU A 664 4.93 -27.94 36.12
C LEU A 664 4.03 -28.45 37.26
N VAL A 665 3.83 -29.76 37.40
CA VAL A 665 3.11 -30.36 38.53
C VAL A 665 3.79 -30.07 39.87
N GLU A 666 5.12 -30.18 39.94
CA GLU A 666 5.87 -29.84 41.16
C GLU A 666 5.68 -28.37 41.57
N ARG A 667 5.62 -27.46 40.60
CA ARG A 667 5.34 -26.04 40.85
C ARG A 667 3.92 -25.80 41.36
N ILE A 668 2.93 -26.47 40.76
CA ILE A 668 1.52 -26.42 41.21
C ILE A 668 1.44 -26.84 42.69
N ARG A 669 2.06 -27.97 43.04
CA ARG A 669 2.08 -28.49 44.43
C ARG A 669 2.81 -27.57 45.40
N ALA A 670 3.82 -26.85 44.93
CA ALA A 670 4.54 -25.86 45.71
C ALA A 670 3.78 -24.52 45.88
N GLY A 671 2.53 -24.41 45.36
CA GLY A 671 1.74 -23.17 45.40
C GLY A 671 2.34 -22.04 44.57
N ARG A 672 3.19 -22.36 43.59
CA ARG A 672 3.88 -21.39 42.75
C ARG A 672 3.09 -21.16 41.46
N SER A 673 3.24 -19.95 40.91
CA SER A 673 2.80 -19.65 39.55
C SER A 673 3.38 -20.66 38.54
N PRO A 674 2.66 -20.99 37.46
CA PRO A 674 3.17 -21.81 36.35
C PRO A 674 4.50 -21.31 35.78
N ARG A 675 4.75 -19.99 35.83
CA ARG A 675 5.96 -19.31 35.34
C ARG A 675 6.92 -18.89 36.43
#